data_AF-A0A819Y6Q0-F1
#
_entry.id   AF-A0A819Y6Q0-F1
#
_cell.length_a   1.000
_cell.length_b   1.000
_cell.length_c   1.000
_cell.angle_alpha   90.00
_cell.angle_beta   90.00
_cell.angle_gamma   90.00
#
_symmetry.space_group_name_H-M   'P 1'
#
loop_
_entity.id
_entity.type
_entity.pdbx_description
1 polymer ?
#
loop_
_entity_poly.entity_id
_entity_poly.type
_entity_poly.pdbx_seq_one_letter_code
_entity_poly.pdbx_strand_id
1 'polypeptide(L)'
;MFEQHILCHKLPKSYDSIDADVNREQCINKRNKTIQALKRRMLNVEVEQYEIEIQHYEHSYQQGLNALYSQITNPTSSDHKCQVHIVLHFMKSYFNHRTNLLIRQIRYKESCLHVKLLSHHRRHSLLKKKTIDVYPQIIVDIPKVSLNRVQLDYLSRNGPNYVRPNQTYVYSCKYRQKRMNQEYNRMLDVIVPYLVRVHYMSNTSTIIKTFSQELATCLYERYMAPMSYLHMDRARQELKLVKSIQHRLNKSKYTLRVTDKSGIFHIGRAIDYEHKGEAYRQKTRAYVELESDPLWTVFDKVIHLLNDLRSKKHILAWQHEKMMPKRDKVALAYLYFLPKPHKEGTPLRPIVSSMKTPTTGISKFLDKLLRPLFDKHVRSTTIIDSVDLIHRLEAYVSNGYLKPTTYLCTFDITDLYTMLPQEESLNILTEFLLEHGYHKVKGIAIDAIRKLARIVLTENVFVYNNKFYRQILGGAMGSAFTLTLANIFMWKWEKELVRRQAASNEIYGRYIDDIFITSNESLDTINEWLEQANYFHSNIKLVRQIGKSVPFLDILVENNNGLLTTSVYHKEAAEPYIVPFNSDHPRHVLRDVIDNALLRAVRCSSTLSAFNHERRSIKLMLLYNGYPPRYISSRFMKFFTKYQPTSTVSLLIDKENDFVALRCELLNKPTVSEHQIASRIAKTIEHPQKDTTENPLVQSKLDKKSKWLNNLIIHYTHEKRLQSFKTDIHFLWNKTFEKTPVITTRLLVGNRNSPNLTQDLVHRR
;
A
#
# COMPACT_ATOMS: atom_id res chain seq x y z
N MET A 1 -38.99 -0.85 -19.21
CA MET A 1 -38.08 -1.58 -20.12
C MET A 1 -38.56 -1.46 -21.58
N PHE A 2 -39.06 -0.31 -22.05
CA PHE A 2 -39.50 -0.19 -23.46
C PHE A 2 -39.61 1.25 -24.00
N GLU A 3 -38.73 2.17 -23.61
CA GLU A 3 -38.64 3.48 -24.29
C GLU A 3 -37.17 3.89 -24.45
N GLN A 4 -36.42 3.02 -25.12
CA GLN A 4 -35.02 3.23 -25.49
C GLN A 4 -34.81 3.14 -27.01
N HIS A 5 -35.83 3.43 -27.84
CA HIS A 5 -35.74 3.24 -29.29
C HIS A 5 -36.01 4.46 -30.19
N ILE A 6 -36.31 5.65 -29.63
CA ILE A 6 -36.62 6.84 -30.44
C ILE A 6 -35.72 8.00 -30.05
N LEU A 7 -34.42 7.92 -30.37
CA LEU A 7 -33.53 9.10 -30.46
C LEU A 7 -32.30 8.90 -31.38
N CYS A 8 -32.30 7.89 -32.26
CA CYS A 8 -31.26 7.68 -33.28
C CYS A 8 -31.72 7.94 -34.72
N HIS A 9 -32.89 8.54 -34.96
CA HIS A 9 -33.36 8.85 -36.32
C HIS A 9 -33.90 10.28 -36.46
N LYS A 10 -33.01 11.28 -36.35
CA LYS A 10 -33.11 12.57 -37.06
C LYS A 10 -31.70 13.15 -37.28
N LEU A 11 -30.91 12.50 -38.12
CA LEU A 11 -29.87 13.16 -38.91
C LEU A 11 -30.49 13.47 -40.27
N PRO A 12 -30.41 14.70 -40.79
CA PRO A 12 -30.88 14.99 -42.14
C PRO A 12 -30.03 14.23 -43.16
N LYS A 13 -30.72 13.52 -44.05
CA LYS A 13 -30.16 12.97 -45.29
C LYS A 13 -29.88 14.13 -46.27
N SER A 14 -28.99 13.87 -47.20
CA SER A 14 -28.45 14.76 -48.25
C SER A 14 -27.32 15.69 -47.80
N TYR A 15 -26.09 15.27 -48.11
CA TYR A 15 -25.03 16.11 -48.70
C TYR A 15 -24.01 15.17 -49.33
N ASP A 16 -24.46 14.38 -50.31
CA ASP A 16 -23.59 13.89 -51.37
C ASP A 16 -23.89 14.77 -52.58
N SER A 17 -23.04 15.79 -52.76
CA SER A 17 -22.80 16.63 -53.94
C SER A 17 -22.54 18.06 -53.48
N ILE A 18 -21.27 18.47 -53.58
CA ILE A 18 -20.75 19.78 -53.97
C ILE A 18 -19.25 19.76 -53.64
N ASP A 19 -18.51 20.17 -54.66
CA ASP A 19 -17.07 20.22 -54.78
C ASP A 19 -16.28 20.90 -53.66
N ALA A 20 -15.03 20.44 -53.62
CA ALA A 20 -13.77 21.08 -53.28
C ALA A 20 -13.74 22.52 -52.71
N ASP A 21 -12.90 22.64 -51.67
CA ASP A 21 -11.95 23.75 -51.46
C ASP A 21 -12.38 25.12 -50.94
N VAL A 22 -13.47 25.23 -50.18
CA VAL A 22 -13.70 26.47 -49.40
C VAL A 22 -13.80 26.21 -47.88
N ASN A 23 -12.64 26.38 -47.26
CA ASN A 23 -12.42 26.95 -45.92
C ASN A 23 -12.88 26.13 -44.68
N ARG A 24 -12.39 24.89 -44.59
CA ARG A 24 -12.43 24.06 -43.37
C ARG A 24 -11.82 24.76 -42.15
N GLU A 25 -10.81 25.61 -42.37
CA GLU A 25 -10.10 26.33 -41.31
C GLU A 25 -10.91 27.52 -40.75
N GLN A 26 -11.66 28.24 -41.59
CA GLN A 26 -12.61 29.26 -41.12
C GLN A 26 -13.77 28.66 -40.33
N CYS A 27 -14.32 27.53 -40.75
CA CYS A 27 -15.37 26.83 -40.01
C CYS A 27 -14.87 26.31 -38.64
N ILE A 28 -13.64 25.79 -38.58
CA ILE A 28 -13.00 25.37 -37.32
C ILE A 28 -12.70 26.58 -36.42
N ASN A 29 -12.22 27.69 -36.96
CA ASN A 29 -11.95 28.91 -36.19
C ASN A 29 -13.22 29.59 -35.69
N LYS A 30 -14.30 29.63 -36.48
CA LYS A 30 -15.60 30.15 -36.07
C LYS A 30 -16.21 29.26 -34.97
N ARG A 31 -16.13 27.93 -35.11
CA ARG A 31 -16.53 26.96 -34.07
C ARG A 31 -15.70 27.11 -32.79
N ASN A 32 -14.39 27.31 -32.89
CA ASN A 32 -13.51 27.46 -31.73
C ASN A 32 -13.70 28.81 -31.02
N LYS A 33 -13.94 29.91 -31.74
CA LYS A 33 -14.31 31.22 -31.17
C LYS A 33 -15.66 31.16 -30.46
N THR A 34 -16.66 30.49 -31.05
CA THR A 34 -17.97 30.26 -30.41
C THR A 34 -17.84 29.39 -29.16
N ILE A 35 -17.01 28.34 -29.18
CA ILE A 35 -16.73 27.50 -28.01
C ILE A 35 -15.94 28.28 -26.93
N GLN A 36 -15.03 29.19 -27.29
CA GLN A 36 -14.35 30.06 -26.32
C GLN A 36 -15.27 31.12 -25.73
N ALA A 37 -16.17 31.70 -26.52
CA ALA A 37 -17.20 32.63 -26.06
C ALA A 37 -18.20 31.93 -25.12
N LEU A 38 -18.61 30.70 -25.45
CA LEU A 38 -19.41 29.83 -24.57
C LEU A 38 -18.65 29.46 -23.30
N LYS A 39 -17.35 29.11 -23.38
CA LYS A 39 -16.51 28.83 -22.20
C LYS A 39 -16.34 30.03 -21.28
N ARG A 40 -16.30 31.26 -21.80
CA ARG A 40 -16.24 32.49 -20.99
C ARG A 40 -17.59 32.84 -20.35
N ARG A 41 -18.71 32.59 -21.04
CA ARG A 41 -20.06 32.76 -20.48
C ARG A 41 -20.47 31.68 -19.47
N MET A 42 -20.06 30.43 -19.67
CA MET A 42 -20.47 29.28 -18.85
C MET A 42 -19.69 29.12 -17.54
N LEU A 43 -18.46 29.65 -17.41
CA LEU A 43 -17.62 29.26 -16.26
C LEU A 43 -18.03 29.90 -14.92
N ASN A 44 -18.77 31.02 -14.92
CA ASN A 44 -19.12 31.74 -13.68
C ASN A 44 -20.61 32.11 -13.55
N VAL A 45 -21.47 31.93 -14.57
CA VAL A 45 -22.83 32.51 -14.55
C VAL A 45 -23.95 31.52 -14.18
N GLU A 46 -23.77 30.20 -14.31
CA GLU A 46 -24.89 29.26 -14.10
C GLU A 46 -24.87 28.49 -12.77
N VAL A 47 -23.75 28.41 -12.04
CA VAL A 47 -23.72 27.65 -10.77
C VAL A 47 -24.44 28.41 -9.65
N GLU A 48 -24.19 29.72 -9.53
CA GLU A 48 -24.96 30.60 -8.64
C GLU A 48 -26.44 30.61 -9.04
N GLN A 49 -26.76 30.64 -10.34
CA GLN A 49 -28.13 30.63 -10.81
C GLN A 49 -28.88 29.34 -10.44
N TYR A 50 -28.24 28.16 -10.54
CA TYR A 50 -28.85 26.91 -10.07
C TYR A 50 -28.96 26.82 -8.54
N GLU A 51 -28.03 27.39 -7.79
CA GLU A 51 -28.12 27.46 -6.32
C GLU A 51 -29.23 28.42 -5.86
N ILE A 52 -29.36 29.57 -6.53
CA ILE A 52 -30.45 30.54 -6.33
C ILE A 52 -31.80 29.92 -6.72
N GLU A 53 -31.89 29.21 -7.85
CA GLU A 53 -33.10 28.48 -8.25
C GLU A 53 -33.48 27.43 -7.20
N ILE A 54 -32.52 26.61 -6.74
CA ILE A 54 -32.78 25.60 -5.70
C ILE A 54 -33.28 26.26 -4.42
N GLN A 55 -32.66 27.36 -3.98
CA GLN A 55 -33.06 28.11 -2.78
C GLN A 55 -34.45 28.75 -2.93
N HIS A 56 -34.74 29.35 -4.09
CA HIS A 56 -36.03 29.97 -4.38
C HIS A 56 -37.16 28.93 -4.39
N TYR A 57 -36.92 27.77 -5.01
CA TYR A 57 -37.89 26.67 -4.99
C TYR A 57 -38.04 26.07 -3.60
N GLU A 58 -36.96 25.83 -2.85
CA GLU A 58 -37.04 25.40 -1.45
C GLU A 58 -37.94 26.33 -0.62
N HIS A 59 -37.77 27.65 -0.79
CA HIS A 59 -38.60 28.64 -0.10
C HIS A 59 -40.07 28.56 -0.53
N SER A 60 -40.35 28.45 -1.82
CA SER A 60 -41.72 28.34 -2.36
C SER A 60 -42.43 27.04 -1.91
N TYR A 61 -41.69 25.93 -1.87
CA TYR A 61 -42.20 24.66 -1.34
C TYR A 61 -42.43 24.70 0.17
N GLN A 62 -41.58 25.40 0.93
CA GLN A 62 -41.76 25.62 2.37
C GLN A 62 -43.01 26.46 2.65
N GLN A 63 -43.25 27.53 1.87
CA GLN A 63 -44.47 28.34 1.95
C GLN A 63 -45.71 27.51 1.60
N GLY A 64 -45.66 26.70 0.54
CA GLY A 64 -46.76 25.80 0.16
C GLY A 64 -47.06 24.76 1.22
N LEU A 65 -46.03 24.19 1.87
CA LEU A 65 -46.17 23.27 3.00
C LEU A 65 -46.81 23.97 4.21
N ASN A 66 -46.38 25.18 4.54
CA ASN A 66 -46.95 25.95 5.64
C ASN A 66 -48.41 26.32 5.38
N ALA A 67 -48.77 26.70 4.15
CA ALA A 67 -50.15 26.98 3.75
C ALA A 67 -51.03 25.73 3.84
N LEU A 68 -50.51 24.57 3.42
CA LEU A 68 -51.21 23.28 3.54
C LEU A 68 -51.36 22.86 5.02
N TYR A 69 -50.33 23.07 5.84
CA TYR A 69 -50.40 22.83 7.29
C TYR A 69 -51.48 23.69 7.95
N SER A 70 -51.57 24.98 7.59
CA SER A 70 -52.62 25.88 8.08
C SER A 70 -54.03 25.48 7.62
N GLN A 71 -54.16 24.89 6.43
CA GLN A 71 -55.43 24.34 5.94
C GLN A 71 -55.84 23.03 6.63
N ILE A 72 -54.87 22.19 7.01
CA ILE A 72 -55.10 20.93 7.73
C ILE A 72 -55.49 21.18 9.20
N THR A 73 -55.07 22.32 9.78
CA THR A 73 -55.41 22.70 11.17
C THR A 73 -56.79 23.33 11.36
N ASN A 74 -57.60 23.50 10.29
CA ASN A 74 -58.98 24.01 10.40
C ASN A 74 -60.00 22.83 10.41
N PRO A 75 -60.76 22.62 11.50
CA PRO A 75 -61.45 21.36 11.80
C PRO A 75 -62.84 21.19 11.16
N THR A 76 -63.08 21.71 9.95
CA THR A 76 -64.39 21.58 9.29
C THR A 76 -64.27 21.18 7.83
N SER A 77 -63.82 19.95 7.53
CA SER A 77 -64.34 19.20 6.39
C SER A 77 -64.01 17.71 6.51
N SER A 78 -64.93 16.88 6.04
CA SER A 78 -64.99 15.41 6.17
C SER A 78 -63.99 14.64 5.29
N ASP A 79 -62.81 15.17 4.98
CA ASP A 79 -61.91 14.52 4.02
C ASP A 79 -60.42 14.52 4.38
N HIS A 80 -60.12 14.00 5.58
CA HIS A 80 -58.76 13.84 6.09
C HIS A 80 -57.89 12.91 5.20
N LYS A 81 -58.50 11.96 4.48
CA LYS A 81 -57.79 11.07 3.54
C LYS A 81 -57.34 11.80 2.29
N CYS A 82 -58.17 12.67 1.73
CA CYS A 82 -57.81 13.45 0.53
C CYS A 82 -56.74 14.49 0.84
N GLN A 83 -56.78 15.13 2.02
CA GLN A 83 -55.73 16.05 2.49
C GLN A 83 -54.36 15.37 2.63
N VAL A 84 -54.29 14.17 3.22
CA VAL A 84 -53.03 13.40 3.34
C VAL A 84 -52.53 12.96 1.95
N HIS A 85 -53.43 12.62 1.03
CA HIS A 85 -53.06 12.27 -0.34
C HIS A 85 -52.46 13.45 -1.11
N ILE A 86 -53.00 14.66 -0.90
CA ILE A 86 -52.47 15.91 -1.46
C ILE A 86 -51.08 16.21 -0.92
N VAL A 87 -50.84 16.07 0.40
CA VAL A 87 -49.51 16.24 1.02
C VAL A 87 -48.49 15.25 0.42
N LEU A 88 -48.86 13.97 0.32
CA LEU A 88 -47.98 12.93 -0.23
C LEU A 88 -47.67 13.18 -1.71
N HIS A 89 -48.66 13.62 -2.50
CA HIS A 89 -48.47 13.99 -3.89
C HIS A 89 -47.53 15.21 -4.03
N PHE A 90 -47.71 16.22 -3.18
CA PHE A 90 -46.87 17.42 -3.14
C PHE A 90 -45.42 17.09 -2.76
N MET A 91 -45.21 16.26 -1.71
CA MET A 91 -43.89 15.79 -1.32
C MET A 91 -43.21 14.95 -2.42
N LYS A 92 -43.96 14.05 -3.07
CA LYS A 92 -43.43 13.25 -4.19
C LYS A 92 -43.02 14.14 -5.37
N SER A 93 -43.81 15.18 -5.66
CA SER A 93 -43.48 16.18 -6.69
C SER A 93 -42.21 16.96 -6.33
N TYR A 94 -42.09 17.43 -5.08
CA TYR A 94 -40.90 18.10 -4.56
C TYR A 94 -39.63 17.25 -4.67
N PHE A 95 -39.67 16.00 -4.20
CA PHE A 95 -38.50 15.12 -4.26
C PHE A 95 -38.09 14.77 -5.69
N ASN A 96 -39.05 14.55 -6.60
CA ASN A 96 -38.76 14.30 -8.01
C ASN A 96 -38.13 15.53 -8.67
N HIS A 97 -38.66 16.73 -8.42
CA HIS A 97 -38.15 17.97 -9.00
C HIS A 97 -36.74 18.30 -8.48
N ARG A 98 -36.54 18.23 -7.16
CA ARG A 98 -35.23 18.40 -6.51
C ARG A 98 -34.19 17.41 -7.04
N THR A 99 -34.58 16.14 -7.19
CA THR A 99 -33.69 15.10 -7.74
C THR A 99 -33.29 15.42 -9.18
N ASN A 100 -34.21 15.90 -10.01
CA ASN A 100 -33.92 16.29 -11.39
C ASN A 100 -32.97 17.49 -11.48
N LEU A 101 -33.14 18.51 -10.63
CA LEU A 101 -32.23 19.65 -10.56
C LEU A 101 -30.82 19.24 -10.10
N LEU A 102 -30.71 18.40 -9.08
CA LEU A 102 -29.43 17.83 -8.64
C LEU A 102 -28.74 16.99 -9.73
N ILE A 103 -29.50 16.17 -10.47
CA ILE A 103 -28.96 15.40 -11.61
C ILE A 103 -28.44 16.35 -12.70
N ARG A 104 -29.15 17.44 -13.00
CA ARG A 104 -28.68 18.47 -13.96
C ARG A 104 -27.40 19.14 -13.47
N GLN A 105 -27.33 19.53 -12.19
CA GLN A 105 -26.13 20.11 -11.58
C GLN A 105 -24.94 19.15 -11.60
N ILE A 106 -25.17 17.85 -11.35
CA ILE A 106 -24.13 16.80 -11.43
C ILE A 106 -23.64 16.63 -12.88
N ARG A 107 -24.55 16.51 -13.85
CA ARG A 107 -24.19 16.38 -15.27
C ARG A 107 -23.45 17.61 -15.79
N TYR A 108 -23.81 18.80 -15.31
CA TYR A 108 -23.10 20.04 -15.60
C TYR A 108 -21.70 20.02 -14.99
N LYS A 109 -21.55 19.66 -13.71
CA LYS A 109 -20.25 19.49 -13.05
C LYS A 109 -19.37 18.45 -13.75
N GLU A 110 -19.94 17.31 -14.17
CA GLU A 110 -19.25 16.28 -14.97
C GLU A 110 -18.78 16.83 -16.31
N SER A 111 -19.62 17.61 -16.99
CA SER A 111 -19.30 18.25 -18.28
C SER A 111 -18.20 19.31 -18.11
N CYS A 112 -18.27 20.14 -17.06
CA CYS A 112 -17.23 21.10 -16.71
C CYS A 112 -15.93 20.42 -16.30
N LEU A 113 -15.99 19.30 -15.57
CA LEU A 113 -14.82 18.47 -15.24
C LEU A 113 -14.22 17.87 -16.50
N HIS A 114 -15.04 17.37 -17.42
CA HIS A 114 -14.59 16.80 -18.69
C HIS A 114 -13.91 17.87 -19.55
N VAL A 115 -14.43 19.10 -19.58
CA VAL A 115 -13.83 20.24 -20.26
C VAL A 115 -12.56 20.74 -19.55
N LYS A 116 -12.52 20.73 -18.21
CA LYS A 116 -11.32 21.04 -17.41
C LYS A 116 -10.23 19.98 -17.57
N LEU A 117 -10.58 18.70 -17.69
CA LEU A 117 -9.65 17.60 -17.96
C LEU A 117 -9.06 17.72 -19.37
N LEU A 118 -9.89 18.03 -20.37
CA LEU A 118 -9.43 18.32 -21.74
C LEU A 118 -8.57 19.59 -21.84
N SER A 119 -8.77 20.58 -20.97
CA SER A 119 -7.94 21.79 -20.91
C SER A 119 -6.68 21.63 -20.04
N HIS A 120 -6.70 20.79 -19.00
CA HIS A 120 -5.52 20.44 -18.21
C HIS A 120 -4.52 19.60 -19.03
N HIS A 121 -5.03 18.70 -19.88
CA HIS A 121 -4.21 17.99 -20.86
C HIS A 121 -3.53 18.90 -21.88
N ARG A 122 -4.08 20.10 -22.14
CA ARG A 122 -3.43 21.12 -23.00
C ARG A 122 -2.49 22.06 -22.24
N ARG A 123 -2.67 22.30 -20.92
CA ARG A 123 -1.73 23.15 -20.16
C ARG A 123 -0.45 22.46 -19.71
N HIS A 124 -0.40 21.13 -19.70
CA HIS A 124 0.86 20.38 -19.56
C HIS A 124 1.65 20.26 -20.87
N SER A 125 1.13 20.75 -22.01
CA SER A 125 1.83 20.66 -23.30
C SER A 125 3.06 21.57 -23.45
N LEU A 126 3.47 22.28 -22.40
CA LEU A 126 4.67 23.11 -22.37
C LEU A 126 5.79 22.54 -21.50
N LEU A 127 5.55 21.47 -20.75
CA LEU A 127 6.61 20.66 -20.15
C LEU A 127 7.09 19.62 -21.18
N LYS A 128 7.95 20.11 -22.09
CA LYS A 128 8.97 19.41 -22.90
C LYS A 128 8.69 17.93 -23.24
N LYS A 129 8.18 17.70 -24.46
CA LYS A 129 8.37 16.52 -25.33
C LYS A 129 8.60 15.17 -24.64
N LYS A 130 7.52 14.51 -24.20
CA LYS A 130 7.27 13.05 -24.26
C LYS A 130 5.80 12.83 -23.86
N THR A 131 4.97 12.41 -24.80
CA THR A 131 3.56 12.07 -24.53
C THR A 131 3.49 10.87 -23.60
N ILE A 132 3.14 11.09 -22.34
CA ILE A 132 2.81 10.03 -21.38
C ILE A 132 1.30 9.82 -21.47
N ASP A 133 0.87 8.68 -22.02
CA ASP A 133 -0.51 8.23 -21.90
C ASP A 133 -0.72 7.65 -20.50
N VAL A 134 -1.70 8.18 -19.77
CA VAL A 134 -2.02 7.77 -18.39
C VAL A 134 -3.28 6.92 -18.39
N TYR A 135 -3.15 5.67 -17.92
CA TYR A 135 -4.28 4.81 -17.58
C TYR A 135 -4.35 4.65 -16.06
N PRO A 136 -5.53 4.40 -15.45
CA PRO A 136 -5.73 4.26 -14.01
C PRO A 136 -4.77 3.34 -13.22
N GLN A 137 -3.95 2.51 -13.86
CA GLN A 137 -2.91 1.70 -13.20
C GLN A 137 -1.63 1.58 -14.03
N ILE A 138 -1.47 2.36 -15.12
CA ILE A 138 -0.34 2.22 -16.04
C ILE A 138 0.22 3.58 -16.43
N ILE A 139 1.50 3.77 -16.13
CA ILE A 139 2.33 4.83 -16.69
C ILE A 139 3.03 4.27 -17.93
N VAL A 140 2.83 4.95 -19.07
CA VAL A 140 3.50 4.65 -20.32
C VAL A 140 4.60 5.70 -20.54
N ASP A 141 5.86 5.32 -20.29
CA ASP A 141 7.04 6.22 -20.44
C ASP A 141 7.59 6.23 -21.88
N ILE A 142 6.74 5.91 -22.86
CA ILE A 142 7.07 5.89 -24.28
C ILE A 142 6.02 6.64 -25.11
N PRO A 143 6.42 7.40 -26.15
CA PRO A 143 5.48 8.25 -26.91
C PRO A 143 4.32 7.51 -27.58
N LYS A 144 4.50 6.22 -27.89
CA LYS A 144 3.48 5.34 -28.49
C LYS A 144 3.72 3.90 -28.06
N VAL A 145 2.78 3.32 -27.33
CA VAL A 145 2.79 1.90 -26.97
C VAL A 145 2.12 1.07 -28.07
N SER A 146 2.69 -0.08 -28.41
CA SER A 146 2.15 -1.01 -29.39
C SER A 146 0.90 -1.77 -28.92
N LEU A 147 0.44 -1.54 -27.69
CA LEU A 147 -0.77 -2.15 -27.13
C LEU A 147 -2.00 -1.36 -27.58
N ASN A 148 -3.08 -2.06 -27.90
CA ASN A 148 -4.33 -1.40 -28.28
C ASN A 148 -5.15 -0.97 -27.04
N ARG A 149 -6.21 -0.18 -27.25
CA ARG A 149 -7.05 0.34 -26.16
C ARG A 149 -7.67 -0.75 -25.28
N VAL A 150 -8.10 -1.87 -25.87
CA VAL A 150 -8.69 -3.00 -25.12
C VAL A 150 -7.66 -3.65 -24.20
N GLN A 151 -6.42 -3.78 -24.67
CA GLN A 151 -5.32 -4.32 -23.87
C GLN A 151 -4.89 -3.40 -22.75
N LEU A 152 -4.79 -2.09 -23.03
CA LEU A 152 -4.45 -1.10 -22.02
C LEU A 152 -5.55 -0.97 -20.97
N ASP A 153 -6.82 -1.00 -21.37
CA ASP A 153 -7.96 -1.05 -20.45
C ASP A 153 -7.97 -2.34 -19.62
N TYR A 154 -7.66 -3.49 -20.23
CA TYR A 154 -7.52 -4.75 -19.50
C TYR A 154 -6.40 -4.70 -18.47
N LEU A 155 -5.20 -4.27 -18.85
CA LEU A 155 -4.07 -4.10 -17.94
C LEU A 155 -4.37 -3.04 -16.87
N SER A 156 -5.14 -2.00 -17.19
CA SER A 156 -5.47 -0.94 -16.24
C SER A 156 -6.52 -1.36 -15.22
N ARG A 157 -7.44 -2.27 -15.57
CA ARG A 157 -8.47 -2.75 -14.64
C ARG A 157 -8.01 -3.91 -13.79
N ASN A 158 -7.17 -4.76 -14.38
CA ASN A 158 -6.75 -6.02 -13.76
C ASN A 158 -5.31 -5.91 -13.24
N GLY A 159 -4.41 -5.22 -13.95
CA GLY A 159 -2.98 -5.30 -13.70
C GLY A 159 -2.40 -6.67 -14.06
N PRO A 160 -1.07 -6.81 -14.17
CA PRO A 160 -0.40 -8.09 -14.36
C PRO A 160 -0.53 -9.09 -13.23
N ASN A 161 -0.95 -8.66 -12.03
CA ASN A 161 -1.02 -9.53 -10.85
C ASN A 161 -2.40 -10.14 -10.60
N TYR A 162 -3.44 -9.64 -11.27
CA TYR A 162 -4.80 -10.11 -11.07
C TYR A 162 -5.19 -11.11 -12.15
N VAL A 163 -5.54 -12.30 -11.69
CA VAL A 163 -6.04 -13.36 -12.55
C VAL A 163 -7.47 -13.60 -12.13
N ARG A 164 -8.38 -13.43 -13.08
CA ARG A 164 -9.80 -13.65 -12.82
C ARG A 164 -10.06 -15.13 -12.49
N PRO A 165 -11.03 -15.42 -11.61
CA PRO A 165 -11.46 -16.79 -11.34
C PRO A 165 -11.73 -17.55 -12.64
N ASN A 166 -11.55 -18.87 -12.62
CA ASN A 166 -11.92 -19.82 -13.70
C ASN A 166 -10.91 -20.07 -14.83
N GLN A 167 -9.71 -19.47 -14.77
CA GLN A 167 -8.69 -19.66 -15.81
C GLN A 167 -8.14 -21.10 -15.89
N THR A 168 -8.15 -21.87 -14.80
CA THR A 168 -7.68 -23.27 -14.80
C THR A 168 -8.46 -24.18 -15.74
N TYR A 169 -9.72 -23.84 -16.05
CA TYR A 169 -10.55 -24.60 -16.97
C TYR A 169 -10.03 -24.57 -18.41
N VAL A 170 -9.43 -23.45 -18.81
CA VAL A 170 -8.92 -23.25 -20.19
C VAL A 170 -7.71 -24.16 -20.48
N TYR A 171 -7.07 -24.68 -19.43
CA TYR A 171 -5.93 -25.58 -19.53
C TYR A 171 -6.36 -27.06 -19.55
N SER A 172 -5.44 -27.92 -19.99
CA SER A 172 -5.67 -29.36 -20.15
C SER A 172 -6.09 -30.04 -18.83
N CYS A 173 -6.77 -31.17 -18.94
CA CYS A 173 -7.16 -31.97 -17.77
C CYS A 173 -5.94 -32.32 -16.88
N LYS A 174 -4.81 -32.68 -17.51
CA LYS A 174 -3.52 -32.92 -16.82
C LYS A 174 -3.06 -31.70 -16.01
N TYR A 175 -3.22 -30.49 -16.54
CA TYR A 175 -2.89 -29.27 -15.80
C TYR A 175 -3.83 -29.05 -14.62
N ARG A 176 -5.14 -29.26 -14.80
CA ARG A 176 -6.13 -29.16 -13.71
C ARG A 176 -5.83 -30.13 -12.59
N GLN A 177 -5.52 -31.38 -12.91
CA GLN A 177 -5.14 -32.40 -11.93
C GLN A 177 -3.84 -32.02 -11.19
N LYS A 178 -2.84 -31.49 -11.91
CA LYS A 178 -1.62 -30.95 -11.28
C LYS A 178 -1.94 -29.82 -10.30
N ARG A 179 -2.85 -28.91 -10.65
CA ARG A 179 -3.28 -27.80 -9.78
C ARG A 179 -4.03 -28.29 -8.55
N MET A 180 -4.96 -29.21 -8.74
CA MET A 180 -5.68 -29.87 -7.65
C MET A 180 -4.70 -30.53 -6.68
N ASN A 181 -3.72 -31.30 -7.17
CA ASN A 181 -2.71 -31.96 -6.33
C ASN A 181 -1.85 -30.96 -5.55
N GLN A 182 -1.49 -29.82 -6.16
CA GLN A 182 -0.79 -28.75 -5.46
C GLN A 182 -1.64 -28.12 -4.35
N GLU A 183 -2.94 -27.93 -4.60
CA GLU A 183 -3.90 -27.40 -3.63
C GLU A 183 -4.06 -28.36 -2.45
N TYR A 184 -4.28 -29.63 -2.76
CA TYR A 184 -4.39 -30.74 -1.82
C TYR A 184 -3.17 -30.83 -0.89
N ASN A 185 -1.96 -30.95 -1.47
CA ASN A 185 -0.73 -31.07 -0.69
C ASN A 185 -0.52 -29.86 0.22
N ARG A 186 -0.82 -28.66 -0.28
CA ARG A 186 -0.66 -27.44 0.53
C ARG A 186 -1.64 -27.38 1.71
N MET A 187 -2.87 -27.86 1.54
CA MET A 187 -3.83 -27.97 2.63
C MET A 187 -3.34 -28.98 3.68
N LEU A 188 -2.86 -30.15 3.23
CA LEU A 188 -2.33 -31.18 4.14
C LEU A 188 -1.05 -30.76 4.86
N ASP A 189 -0.17 -30.00 4.21
CA ASP A 189 1.04 -29.43 4.81
C ASP A 189 0.74 -28.49 6.00
N VAL A 190 -0.50 -28.01 6.10
CA VAL A 190 -0.99 -27.21 7.23
C VAL A 190 -1.77 -28.07 8.22
N ILE A 191 -2.70 -28.89 7.72
CA ILE A 191 -3.64 -29.67 8.54
C ILE A 191 -2.90 -30.77 9.30
N VAL A 192 -2.11 -31.61 8.61
CA VAL A 192 -1.49 -32.79 9.23
C VAL A 192 -0.51 -32.38 10.34
N PRO A 193 0.42 -31.43 10.14
CA PRO A 193 1.30 -31.01 11.22
C PRO A 193 0.56 -30.35 12.39
N TYR A 194 -0.59 -29.71 12.14
CA TYR A 194 -1.42 -29.16 13.20
C TYR A 194 -2.06 -30.29 14.02
N LEU A 195 -2.70 -31.27 13.39
CA LEU A 195 -3.33 -32.41 14.06
C LEU A 195 -2.30 -33.22 14.88
N VAL A 196 -1.11 -33.45 14.32
CA VAL A 196 -0.03 -34.18 15.02
C VAL A 196 0.50 -33.39 16.22
N ARG A 197 0.69 -32.08 16.09
CA ARG A 197 1.32 -31.28 17.17
C ARG A 197 0.37 -30.78 18.24
N VAL A 198 -0.90 -30.55 17.89
CA VAL A 198 -1.90 -29.93 18.77
C VAL A 198 -2.81 -30.98 19.38
N HIS A 199 -3.23 -31.95 18.58
CA HIS A 199 -4.14 -33.02 19.01
C HIS A 199 -3.41 -34.35 19.24
N TYR A 200 -2.07 -34.37 19.16
CA TYR A 200 -1.22 -35.54 19.37
C TYR A 200 -1.64 -36.78 18.56
N MET A 201 -2.28 -36.56 17.40
CA MET A 201 -2.72 -37.65 16.54
C MET A 201 -1.52 -38.29 15.83
N SER A 202 -1.49 -39.61 15.74
CA SER A 202 -0.53 -40.31 14.89
C SER A 202 -0.71 -39.92 13.43
N ASN A 203 0.38 -39.66 12.72
CA ASN A 203 0.36 -39.39 11.27
C ASN A 203 -0.15 -40.58 10.44
N THR A 204 -0.17 -41.79 11.01
CA THR A 204 -0.72 -43.00 10.40
C THR A 204 -2.18 -43.27 10.77
N SER A 205 -2.79 -42.41 11.58
CA SER A 205 -4.19 -42.54 12.02
C SER A 205 -5.12 -42.73 10.83
N THR A 206 -6.00 -43.73 10.94
CA THR A 206 -7.03 -44.01 9.94
C THR A 206 -7.93 -42.81 9.71
N ILE A 207 -8.27 -42.04 10.75
CA ILE A 207 -9.09 -40.83 10.66
C ILE A 207 -8.42 -39.76 9.78
N ILE A 208 -7.11 -39.53 9.94
CA ILE A 208 -6.36 -38.57 9.11
C ILE A 208 -6.32 -39.05 7.66
N LYS A 209 -6.13 -40.35 7.43
CA LYS A 209 -6.14 -40.94 6.08
C LYS A 209 -7.52 -40.79 5.43
N THR A 210 -8.60 -41.07 6.15
CA THR A 210 -9.99 -40.89 5.68
C THR A 210 -10.27 -39.43 5.33
N PHE A 211 -9.94 -38.49 6.22
CA PHE A 211 -10.09 -37.06 5.95
C PHE A 211 -9.33 -36.64 4.68
N SER A 212 -8.08 -37.10 4.55
CA SER A 212 -7.23 -36.78 3.40
C SER A 212 -7.81 -37.34 2.09
N GLN A 213 -8.34 -38.56 2.11
CA GLN A 213 -9.01 -39.15 0.95
C GLN A 213 -10.30 -38.41 0.58
N GLU A 214 -11.18 -38.13 1.55
CA GLU A 214 -12.42 -37.39 1.31
C GLU A 214 -12.14 -35.95 0.83
N LEU A 215 -11.09 -35.31 1.34
CA LEU A 215 -10.62 -34.00 0.87
C LEU A 215 -10.16 -34.07 -0.59
N ALA A 216 -9.40 -35.11 -0.97
CA ALA A 216 -8.97 -35.31 -2.34
C ALA A 216 -10.15 -35.51 -3.29
N THR A 217 -11.15 -36.31 -2.90
CA THR A 217 -12.39 -36.52 -3.66
C THR A 217 -13.17 -35.22 -3.82
N CYS A 218 -13.38 -34.47 -2.74
CA CYS A 218 -14.08 -33.18 -2.78
C CYS A 218 -13.38 -32.20 -3.73
N LEU A 219 -12.04 -32.09 -3.65
CA LEU A 219 -11.26 -31.26 -4.57
C LEU A 219 -11.41 -31.75 -6.01
N TYR A 220 -11.36 -33.05 -6.26
CA TYR A 220 -11.51 -33.62 -7.59
C TYR A 220 -12.86 -33.28 -8.22
N GLU A 221 -13.95 -33.52 -7.50
CA GLU A 221 -15.31 -33.19 -7.95
C GLU A 221 -15.44 -31.72 -8.33
N ARG A 222 -14.91 -30.81 -7.50
CA ARG A 222 -15.00 -29.37 -7.76
C ARG A 222 -14.09 -28.91 -8.91
N TYR A 223 -12.85 -29.43 -9.01
CA TYR A 223 -11.93 -29.07 -10.08
C TYR A 223 -12.35 -29.63 -11.45
N MET A 224 -13.04 -30.78 -11.45
CA MET A 224 -13.55 -31.44 -12.66
C MET A 224 -14.98 -31.05 -13.02
N ALA A 225 -15.72 -30.40 -12.11
CA ALA A 225 -17.06 -29.90 -12.39
C ALA A 225 -17.09 -29.01 -13.66
N PRO A 226 -18.14 -29.15 -14.50
CA PRO A 226 -18.30 -28.30 -15.68
C PRO A 226 -18.55 -26.85 -15.27
N MET A 227 -18.13 -25.90 -16.12
CA MET A 227 -18.48 -24.49 -15.96
C MET A 227 -19.55 -24.09 -16.95
N SER A 228 -20.35 -23.08 -16.60
CA SER A 228 -21.30 -22.50 -17.56
C SER A 228 -20.57 -21.92 -18.77
N TYR A 229 -21.23 -21.98 -19.93
CA TYR A 229 -20.71 -21.49 -21.20
C TYR A 229 -20.17 -20.06 -21.10
N LEU A 230 -20.92 -19.16 -20.47
CA LEU A 230 -20.54 -17.76 -20.27
C LEU A 230 -19.20 -17.60 -19.53
N HIS A 231 -18.96 -18.41 -18.49
CA HIS A 231 -17.70 -18.37 -17.76
C HIS A 231 -16.54 -18.96 -18.57
N MET A 232 -16.79 -20.01 -19.35
CA MET A 232 -15.78 -20.60 -20.24
C MET A 232 -15.36 -19.63 -21.35
N ASP A 233 -16.33 -19.00 -22.01
CA ASP A 233 -16.08 -18.05 -23.09
C ASP A 233 -15.29 -16.83 -22.59
N ARG A 234 -15.74 -16.24 -21.47
CA ARG A 234 -15.01 -15.16 -20.79
C ARG A 234 -13.56 -15.57 -20.47
N ALA A 235 -13.35 -16.73 -19.86
CA ALA A 235 -12.01 -17.18 -19.49
C ALA A 235 -11.09 -17.35 -20.71
N ARG A 236 -11.62 -17.89 -21.82
CA ARG A 236 -10.88 -18.04 -23.10
C ARG A 236 -10.53 -16.69 -23.72
N GLN A 237 -11.46 -15.75 -23.75
CA GLN A 237 -11.23 -14.40 -24.28
C GLN A 237 -10.15 -13.66 -23.48
N GLU A 238 -10.21 -13.75 -22.15
CA GLU A 238 -9.21 -13.16 -21.27
C GLU A 238 -7.82 -13.78 -21.47
N LEU A 239 -7.72 -15.12 -21.59
CA LEU A 239 -6.44 -15.79 -21.86
C LEU A 239 -5.86 -15.36 -23.22
N LYS A 240 -6.69 -15.27 -24.26
CA LYS A 240 -6.26 -14.78 -25.59
C LYS A 240 -5.73 -13.35 -25.48
N LEU A 241 -6.40 -12.49 -24.71
CA LEU A 241 -6.01 -11.11 -24.52
C LEU A 241 -4.66 -11.01 -23.79
N VAL A 242 -4.46 -11.78 -22.72
CA VAL A 242 -3.18 -11.87 -21.98
C VAL A 242 -2.05 -12.32 -22.90
N LYS A 243 -2.22 -13.42 -23.64
CA LYS A 243 -1.21 -13.90 -24.60
C LYS A 243 -0.89 -12.86 -25.66
N SER A 244 -1.89 -12.13 -26.15
CA SER A 244 -1.72 -11.06 -27.11
C SER A 244 -0.93 -9.87 -26.52
N ILE A 245 -1.14 -9.54 -25.24
CA ILE A 245 -0.36 -8.52 -24.54
C ILE A 245 1.11 -8.95 -24.44
N GLN A 246 1.36 -10.16 -23.94
CA GLN A 246 2.73 -10.70 -23.81
C GLN A 246 3.46 -10.70 -25.16
N HIS A 247 2.80 -11.21 -26.21
CA HIS A 247 3.38 -11.26 -27.55
C HIS A 247 3.79 -9.87 -28.03
N ARG A 248 2.93 -8.85 -27.84
CA ARG A 248 3.24 -7.46 -28.23
C ARG A 248 4.35 -6.85 -27.39
N LEU A 249 4.35 -7.04 -26.07
CA LEU A 249 5.43 -6.56 -25.21
C LEU A 249 6.79 -7.16 -25.61
N ASN A 250 6.82 -8.47 -25.87
CA ASN A 250 8.04 -9.17 -26.30
C ASN A 250 8.50 -8.72 -27.69
N LYS A 251 7.58 -8.68 -28.67
CA LYS A 251 7.88 -8.25 -30.05
C LYS A 251 8.43 -6.82 -30.10
N SER A 252 7.85 -5.93 -29.31
CA SER A 252 8.25 -4.51 -29.25
C SER A 252 9.39 -4.24 -28.26
N LYS A 253 9.94 -5.26 -27.59
CA LYS A 253 10.98 -5.16 -26.56
C LYS A 253 10.62 -4.15 -25.46
N TYR A 254 9.42 -4.27 -24.91
CA TYR A 254 8.95 -3.46 -23.78
C TYR A 254 9.04 -4.22 -22.46
N THR A 255 9.25 -3.47 -21.39
CA THR A 255 9.32 -3.96 -20.02
C THR A 255 8.14 -3.43 -19.21
N LEU A 256 7.40 -4.36 -18.58
CA LEU A 256 6.32 -4.07 -17.64
C LEU A 256 6.83 -4.32 -16.21
N ARG A 257 6.83 -3.28 -15.37
CA ARG A 257 7.28 -3.36 -13.97
C ARG A 257 6.30 -2.67 -13.05
N VAL A 258 6.25 -3.12 -11.79
CA VAL A 258 5.60 -2.36 -10.73
C VAL A 258 6.49 -1.17 -10.39
N THR A 259 5.89 -0.01 -10.16
CA THR A 259 6.60 1.20 -9.78
C THR A 259 6.94 1.21 -8.30
N ASP A 260 7.94 2.02 -7.97
CA ASP A 260 8.28 2.34 -6.60
C ASP A 260 7.24 3.29 -5.97
N LYS A 261 6.84 3.00 -4.73
CA LYS A 261 5.90 3.76 -3.87
C LYS A 261 4.44 3.86 -4.34
N SER A 262 4.15 3.90 -5.64
CA SER A 262 2.77 4.07 -6.15
C SER A 262 2.03 2.76 -6.44
N GLY A 263 2.72 1.61 -6.52
CA GLY A 263 2.08 0.30 -6.69
C GLY A 263 1.36 0.09 -8.04
N ILE A 264 1.56 1.00 -8.98
CA ILE A 264 1.05 0.96 -10.36
C ILE A 264 2.05 0.28 -11.29
N PHE A 265 1.66 0.10 -12.54
CA PHE A 265 2.51 -0.50 -13.57
C PHE A 265 3.18 0.56 -14.43
N HIS A 266 4.40 0.28 -14.85
CA HIS A 266 5.19 1.09 -15.74
C HIS A 266 5.53 0.27 -16.98
N ILE A 267 5.23 0.83 -18.15
CA ILE A 267 5.64 0.30 -19.46
C ILE A 267 6.72 1.22 -20.03
N GLY A 268 7.90 0.67 -20.26
CA GLY A 268 9.02 1.35 -20.93
C GLY A 268 9.74 0.43 -21.91
N ARG A 269 10.75 0.94 -22.62
CA ARG A 269 11.63 0.11 -23.46
C ARG A 269 12.55 -0.74 -22.59
N ALA A 270 12.75 -1.99 -22.96
CA ALA A 270 13.65 -2.91 -22.27
C ALA A 270 15.10 -2.38 -22.28
N ILE A 271 15.53 -1.82 -23.41
CA ILE A 271 16.88 -1.24 -23.53
C ILE A 271 17.10 -0.04 -22.59
N ASP A 272 16.11 0.84 -22.44
CA ASP A 272 16.19 1.98 -21.52
C ASP A 272 16.26 1.49 -20.06
N TYR A 273 15.52 0.42 -19.74
CA TYR A 273 15.55 -0.21 -18.42
C TYR A 273 16.90 -0.88 -18.13
N GLU A 274 17.47 -1.61 -19.09
CA GLU A 274 18.79 -2.24 -18.99
C GLU A 274 19.91 -1.19 -18.83
N HIS A 275 19.91 -0.15 -19.67
CA HIS A 275 20.88 0.95 -19.58
C HIS A 275 20.82 1.67 -18.23
N LYS A 276 19.62 1.95 -17.70
CA LYS A 276 19.46 2.54 -16.37
C LYS A 276 19.95 1.61 -15.26
N GLY A 277 19.72 0.29 -15.41
CA GLY A 277 20.24 -0.72 -14.48
C GLY A 277 21.77 -0.72 -14.48
N GLU A 278 22.37 -0.67 -15.66
CA GLU A 278 23.82 -0.60 -15.82
C GLU A 278 24.42 0.69 -15.25
N ALA A 279 23.84 1.84 -15.58
CA ALA A 279 24.25 3.13 -15.05
C ALA A 279 24.19 3.15 -13.50
N TYR A 280 23.20 2.50 -12.90
CA TYR A 280 23.12 2.35 -11.44
C TYR A 280 24.29 1.52 -10.88
N ARG A 281 24.62 0.38 -11.51
CA ARG A 281 25.76 -0.46 -11.08
C ARG A 281 27.08 0.28 -11.22
N GLN A 282 27.28 0.99 -12.32
CA GLN A 282 28.50 1.78 -12.58
C GLN A 282 28.64 2.96 -11.61
N LYS A 283 27.54 3.67 -11.33
CA LYS A 283 27.51 4.78 -10.36
C LYS A 283 27.90 4.30 -8.96
N THR A 284 27.35 3.18 -8.51
CA THR A 284 27.54 2.69 -7.14
C THR A 284 28.81 1.87 -6.96
N ARG A 285 29.30 1.21 -8.02
CA ARG A 285 30.40 0.22 -7.98
C ARG A 285 30.23 -0.83 -6.87
N ALA A 286 28.99 -1.10 -6.47
CA ALA A 286 28.66 -1.92 -5.32
C ALA A 286 28.68 -3.43 -5.63
N TYR A 287 28.83 -3.81 -6.90
CA TYR A 287 28.66 -5.18 -7.37
C TYR A 287 29.84 -5.62 -8.24
N VAL A 288 30.29 -6.86 -8.04
CA VAL A 288 31.31 -7.51 -8.86
C VAL A 288 30.70 -8.73 -9.55
N GLU A 289 31.00 -8.92 -10.83
CA GLU A 289 30.60 -10.12 -11.59
C GLU A 289 31.41 -11.33 -11.13
N LEU A 290 30.79 -12.50 -11.10
CA LEU A 290 31.42 -13.78 -10.76
C LEU A 290 31.41 -14.69 -11.98
N GLU A 291 32.46 -15.49 -12.13
CA GLU A 291 32.65 -16.39 -13.28
C GLU A 291 31.71 -17.61 -13.26
N SER A 292 31.32 -18.08 -12.06
CA SER A 292 30.53 -19.30 -11.87
C SER A 292 29.42 -19.14 -10.84
N ASP A 293 28.48 -20.08 -10.82
CA ASP A 293 27.40 -20.14 -9.83
C ASP A 293 27.98 -20.29 -8.40
N PRO A 294 27.76 -19.30 -7.50
CA PRO A 294 28.34 -19.32 -6.16
C PRO A 294 27.46 -20.03 -5.12
N LEU A 295 26.30 -20.58 -5.50
CA LEU A 295 25.27 -21.02 -4.56
C LEU A 295 25.79 -22.02 -3.52
N TRP A 296 26.43 -23.09 -4.00
CA TRP A 296 26.89 -24.17 -3.14
C TRP A 296 28.12 -23.76 -2.32
N THR A 297 29.03 -22.98 -2.91
CA THR A 297 30.15 -22.38 -2.17
C THR A 297 29.67 -21.51 -1.00
N VAL A 298 28.65 -20.68 -1.22
CA VAL A 298 28.06 -19.85 -0.16
C VAL A 298 27.30 -20.71 0.86
N PHE A 299 26.58 -21.73 0.40
CA PHE A 299 25.90 -22.67 1.27
C PHE A 299 26.88 -23.33 2.24
N ASP A 300 27.98 -23.89 1.74
CA ASP A 300 28.98 -24.59 2.54
C ASP A 300 29.66 -23.66 3.55
N LYS A 301 30.00 -22.42 3.15
CA LYS A 301 30.52 -21.40 4.07
C LYS A 301 29.57 -21.11 5.23
N VAL A 302 28.26 -21.00 4.95
CA VAL A 302 27.24 -20.76 5.98
C VAL A 302 27.11 -21.96 6.92
N ILE A 303 27.05 -23.18 6.39
CA ILE A 303 27.01 -24.40 7.19
C ILE A 303 28.25 -24.48 8.10
N HIS A 304 29.43 -24.27 7.53
CA HIS A 304 30.70 -24.33 8.24
C HIS A 304 30.73 -23.32 9.39
N LEU A 305 30.38 -22.05 9.14
CA LEU A 305 30.33 -21.02 10.19
C LEU A 305 29.37 -21.42 11.32
N LEU A 306 28.16 -21.87 10.99
CA LEU A 306 27.17 -22.23 12.01
C LEU A 306 27.62 -23.43 12.84
N ASN A 307 28.23 -24.44 12.21
CA ASN A 307 28.76 -25.62 12.89
C ASN A 307 29.96 -25.27 13.78
N ASP A 308 30.88 -24.43 13.32
CA ASP A 308 32.01 -23.94 14.12
C ASP A 308 31.54 -23.15 15.36
N LEU A 309 30.59 -22.23 15.19
CA LEU A 309 30.01 -21.50 16.31
C LEU A 309 29.29 -22.43 17.29
N ARG A 310 28.68 -23.51 16.79
CA ARG A 310 27.96 -24.49 17.62
C ARG A 310 28.92 -25.38 18.40
N SER A 311 29.98 -25.90 17.77
CA SER A 311 30.97 -26.78 18.42
C SER A 311 31.72 -26.04 19.54
N LYS A 312 32.05 -24.76 19.32
CA LYS A 312 32.66 -23.86 20.30
C LYS A 312 31.70 -23.31 21.36
N LYS A 313 30.44 -23.76 21.37
CA LYS A 313 29.38 -23.31 22.29
C LYS A 313 29.12 -21.79 22.27
N HIS A 314 29.45 -21.11 21.17
CA HIS A 314 29.13 -19.68 20.97
C HIS A 314 27.65 -19.45 20.61
N ILE A 315 26.97 -20.49 20.12
CA ILE A 315 25.52 -20.49 19.88
C ILE A 315 24.86 -21.76 20.44
N LEU A 316 23.60 -21.63 20.85
CA LEU A 316 22.75 -22.70 21.35
C LEU A 316 22.15 -23.53 20.19
N ALA A 317 21.73 -24.77 20.47
CA ALA A 317 21.17 -25.68 19.46
C ALA A 317 19.97 -25.07 18.72
N TRP A 318 19.04 -24.45 19.45
CA TRP A 318 17.87 -23.81 18.84
C TRP A 318 18.22 -22.58 17.99
N GLN A 319 19.33 -21.89 18.30
CA GLN A 319 19.81 -20.73 17.51
C GLN A 319 20.40 -21.24 16.19
N HIS A 320 21.22 -22.28 16.27
CA HIS A 320 21.78 -23.00 15.12
C HIS A 320 20.68 -23.52 14.19
N GLU A 321 19.71 -24.28 14.72
CA GLU A 321 18.59 -24.84 13.94
C GLU A 321 17.79 -23.74 13.21
N LYS A 322 17.57 -22.60 13.88
CA LYS A 322 16.82 -21.48 13.33
C LYS A 322 17.55 -20.72 12.22
N MET A 323 18.88 -20.72 12.26
CA MET A 323 19.72 -20.06 11.25
C MET A 323 20.09 -20.98 10.08
N MET A 324 20.01 -22.29 10.28
CA MET A 324 20.49 -23.29 9.35
C MET A 324 19.71 -23.29 8.02
N PRO A 325 20.38 -23.12 6.86
CA PRO A 325 19.72 -23.23 5.57
C PRO A 325 19.32 -24.68 5.26
N LYS A 326 18.22 -24.85 4.51
CA LYS A 326 17.73 -26.17 4.09
C LYS A 326 18.10 -26.44 2.64
N ARG A 327 18.85 -27.52 2.40
CA ARG A 327 19.40 -27.87 1.08
C ARG A 327 18.35 -27.94 -0.03
N ASP A 328 17.16 -28.44 0.28
CA ASP A 328 16.02 -28.57 -0.64
C ASP A 328 15.29 -27.25 -0.97
N LYS A 329 15.57 -26.17 -0.22
CA LYS A 329 14.86 -24.88 -0.34
C LYS A 329 15.74 -23.71 -0.74
N VAL A 330 17.06 -23.90 -0.73
CA VAL A 330 18.04 -22.87 -1.02
C VAL A 330 18.08 -22.54 -2.51
N ALA A 331 18.21 -21.26 -2.83
CA ALA A 331 18.40 -20.76 -4.19
C ALA A 331 19.13 -19.40 -4.16
N LEU A 332 19.77 -19.04 -5.28
CA LEU A 332 20.31 -17.69 -5.45
C LEU A 332 19.20 -16.64 -5.38
N ALA A 333 19.56 -15.46 -4.86
CA ALA A 333 18.72 -14.29 -4.99
C ALA A 333 18.69 -13.82 -6.45
N TYR A 334 17.71 -13.00 -6.80
CA TYR A 334 17.70 -12.28 -8.07
C TYR A 334 17.62 -10.78 -7.82
N LEU A 335 18.42 -10.01 -8.56
CA LEU A 335 18.35 -8.55 -8.57
C LEU A 335 17.39 -8.10 -9.65
N TYR A 336 16.50 -7.18 -9.30
CA TYR A 336 15.62 -6.51 -10.25
C TYR A 336 15.45 -5.06 -9.83
N PHE A 337 14.92 -4.24 -10.74
CA PHE A 337 14.75 -2.81 -10.50
C PHE A 337 13.29 -2.37 -10.56
N LEU A 338 12.90 -1.47 -9.65
CA LEU A 338 11.60 -0.79 -9.65
C LEU A 338 11.76 0.63 -10.21
N PRO A 339 11.00 1.03 -11.26
CA PRO A 339 10.99 2.40 -11.75
C PRO A 339 10.43 3.38 -10.72
N LYS A 340 11.06 4.54 -10.54
CA LYS A 340 10.61 5.65 -9.70
C LYS A 340 10.02 6.78 -10.57
N PRO A 341 8.80 6.66 -11.10
CA PRO A 341 8.22 7.67 -12.02
C PRO A 341 7.98 9.02 -11.35
N HIS A 342 8.00 9.06 -10.01
CA HIS A 342 7.89 10.28 -9.21
C HIS A 342 9.20 11.06 -9.07
N LYS A 343 10.30 10.58 -9.67
CA LYS A 343 11.58 11.30 -9.74
C LYS A 343 11.92 11.59 -11.20
N GLU A 344 12.53 12.73 -11.45
CA GLU A 344 12.94 13.15 -12.80
C GLU A 344 13.80 12.07 -13.48
N GLY A 345 13.52 11.79 -14.75
CA GLY A 345 14.21 10.76 -15.52
C GLY A 345 13.81 9.32 -15.20
N THR A 346 12.87 9.09 -14.29
CA THR A 346 12.39 7.75 -13.85
C THR A 346 13.57 6.83 -13.48
N PRO A 347 14.36 7.16 -12.45
CA PRO A 347 15.48 6.34 -12.00
C PRO A 347 14.99 5.00 -11.44
N LEU A 348 15.92 4.05 -11.29
CA LEU A 348 15.63 2.69 -10.85
C LEU A 348 16.00 2.47 -9.38
N ARG A 349 15.17 1.73 -8.63
CA ARG A 349 15.50 1.19 -7.29
C ARG A 349 15.92 -0.27 -7.40
N PRO A 350 17.14 -0.67 -6.99
CA PRO A 350 17.49 -2.09 -6.94
C PRO A 350 16.74 -2.81 -5.82
N ILE A 351 16.33 -4.05 -6.07
CA ILE A 351 15.77 -4.96 -5.06
C ILE A 351 16.42 -6.32 -5.25
N VAL A 352 16.99 -6.87 -4.17
CA VAL A 352 17.57 -8.21 -4.13
C VAL A 352 16.58 -9.14 -3.43
N SER A 353 15.96 -10.02 -4.20
CA SER A 353 14.98 -10.97 -3.67
C SER A 353 15.66 -12.18 -3.03
N SER A 354 16.02 -12.04 -1.76
CA SER A 354 16.85 -13.00 -1.01
C SER A 354 16.07 -13.97 -0.13
N MET A 355 14.84 -14.31 -0.49
CA MET A 355 13.95 -15.13 0.38
C MET A 355 14.41 -16.57 0.60
N LYS A 356 15.31 -17.07 -0.26
CA LYS A 356 15.79 -18.47 -0.28
C LYS A 356 17.32 -18.57 -0.23
N THR A 357 18.04 -17.49 0.05
CA THR A 357 19.50 -17.53 0.07
C THR A 357 20.00 -18.30 1.31
N PRO A 358 21.23 -18.85 1.28
CA PRO A 358 21.81 -19.51 2.44
C PRO A 358 21.87 -18.60 3.69
N THR A 359 22.03 -17.29 3.50
CA THR A 359 22.15 -16.29 4.57
C THR A 359 20.82 -15.79 5.14
N THR A 360 19.67 -16.14 4.55
CA THR A 360 18.35 -15.62 4.98
C THR A 360 18.03 -15.94 6.44
N GLY A 361 18.38 -17.15 6.90
CA GLY A 361 18.15 -17.60 8.28
C GLY A 361 18.91 -16.74 9.29
N ILE A 362 20.20 -16.50 9.03
CA ILE A 362 21.07 -15.64 9.83
C ILE A 362 20.56 -14.19 9.81
N SER A 363 20.27 -13.62 8.64
CA SER A 363 19.76 -12.25 8.50
C SER A 363 18.48 -12.02 9.34
N LYS A 364 17.50 -12.93 9.26
CA LYS A 364 16.27 -12.84 10.07
C LYS A 364 16.52 -13.04 11.56
N PHE A 365 17.53 -13.82 11.93
CA PHE A 365 17.88 -14.05 13.32
C PHE A 365 18.54 -12.80 13.93
N LEU A 366 19.49 -12.19 13.21
CA LEU A 366 20.18 -10.97 13.63
C LEU A 366 19.22 -9.78 13.78
N ASP A 367 18.33 -9.54 12.81
CA ASP A 367 17.30 -8.48 12.93
C ASP A 367 16.45 -8.68 14.20
N LYS A 368 15.96 -9.90 14.45
CA LYS A 368 15.19 -10.23 15.66
C LYS A 368 15.99 -10.13 16.96
N LEU A 369 17.31 -10.22 16.88
CA LEU A 369 18.21 -10.14 18.02
C LEU A 369 18.52 -8.68 18.36
N LEU A 370 18.85 -7.88 17.35
CA LEU A 370 19.46 -6.56 17.50
C LEU A 370 18.47 -5.40 17.39
N ARG A 371 17.42 -5.53 16.56
CA ARG A 371 16.43 -4.45 16.39
C ARG A 371 15.78 -4.00 17.70
N PRO A 372 15.38 -4.90 18.63
CA PRO A 372 14.82 -4.46 19.91
C PRO A 372 15.83 -3.67 20.76
N LEU A 373 17.13 -3.99 20.68
CA LEU A 373 18.16 -3.25 21.39
C LEU A 373 18.35 -1.85 20.81
N PHE A 374 18.35 -1.75 19.47
CA PHE A 374 18.37 -0.47 18.78
C PHE A 374 17.15 0.39 19.17
N ASP A 375 15.94 -0.16 19.05
CA ASP A 375 14.69 0.53 19.36
C ASP A 375 14.65 1.00 20.82
N LYS A 376 15.25 0.24 21.75
CA LYS A 376 15.36 0.61 23.18
C LYS A 376 16.23 1.85 23.39
N HIS A 377 17.40 1.88 22.79
CA HIS A 377 18.43 2.90 23.09
C HIS A 377 18.32 4.16 22.23
N VAL A 378 17.67 4.07 21.08
CA VAL A 378 17.62 5.16 20.07
C VAL A 378 16.19 5.71 19.90
N ARG A 379 15.28 5.42 20.83
CA ARG A 379 13.87 5.87 20.76
C ARG A 379 13.72 7.39 20.74
N SER A 380 14.55 8.11 21.49
CA SER A 380 14.49 9.58 21.60
C SER A 380 14.70 10.27 20.24
N THR A 381 15.57 9.71 19.38
CA THR A 381 15.88 10.27 18.06
C THR A 381 15.09 9.59 16.93
N THR A 382 14.42 8.48 17.19
CA THR A 382 13.65 7.74 16.18
C THR A 382 12.19 8.20 16.11
N ILE A 383 11.76 8.68 14.94
CA ILE A 383 10.35 8.92 14.62
C ILE A 383 9.70 7.60 14.20
N ILE A 384 8.57 7.25 14.80
CA ILE A 384 7.84 6.00 14.50
C ILE A 384 6.91 6.16 13.29
N ASP A 385 6.19 7.27 13.26
CA ASP A 385 5.23 7.64 12.22
C ASP A 385 4.95 9.15 12.33
N SER A 386 4.07 9.64 11.47
CA SER A 386 3.73 11.06 11.44
C SER A 386 2.97 11.53 12.67
N VAL A 387 2.28 10.64 13.39
CA VAL A 387 1.59 10.99 14.63
C VAL A 387 2.61 11.18 15.76
N ASP A 388 3.66 10.35 15.84
CA ASP A 388 4.80 10.57 16.74
C ASP A 388 5.46 11.93 16.47
N LEU A 389 5.63 12.32 15.21
CA LEU A 389 6.16 13.65 14.87
C LEU A 389 5.19 14.78 15.27
N ILE A 390 3.89 14.63 15.03
CA ILE A 390 2.88 15.63 15.43
C ILE A 390 2.94 15.86 16.94
N HIS A 391 3.00 14.82 17.77
CA HIS A 391 3.12 14.98 19.22
C HIS A 391 4.42 15.71 19.63
N ARG A 392 5.55 15.41 18.98
CA ARG A 392 6.82 16.12 19.22
C ARG A 392 6.71 17.60 18.87
N LEU A 393 6.07 17.92 17.75
CA LEU A 393 5.83 19.29 17.31
C LEU A 393 4.86 20.04 18.25
N GLU A 394 3.77 19.40 18.68
CA GLU A 394 2.82 19.97 19.65
C GLU A 394 3.50 20.26 21.00
N ALA A 395 4.38 19.36 21.47
CA ALA A 395 5.20 19.60 22.66
C ALA A 395 6.21 20.75 22.47
N TYR A 396 6.88 20.80 21.32
CA TYR A 396 7.82 21.86 20.96
C TYR A 396 7.13 23.24 20.93
N VAL A 397 5.91 23.31 20.39
CA VAL A 397 5.08 24.53 20.42
C VAL A 397 4.64 24.87 21.84
N SER A 398 4.19 23.89 22.62
CA SER A 398 3.70 24.11 23.99
C SER A 398 4.78 24.64 24.93
N ASN A 399 6.04 24.30 24.67
CA ASN A 399 7.20 24.83 25.40
C ASN A 399 7.66 26.22 24.91
N GLY A 400 6.98 26.82 23.92
CA GLY A 400 7.32 28.14 23.39
C GLY A 400 8.55 28.17 22.49
N TYR A 401 9.00 27.02 21.97
CA TYR A 401 10.22 26.94 21.17
C TYR A 401 10.00 27.30 19.69
N LEU A 402 8.77 27.13 19.17
CA LEU A 402 8.43 27.54 17.81
C LEU A 402 8.32 29.07 17.72
N LYS A 403 9.22 29.68 16.94
CA LYS A 403 9.26 31.11 16.64
C LYS A 403 8.82 31.37 15.20
N PRO A 404 8.39 32.60 14.87
CA PRO A 404 8.18 33.00 13.47
C PRO A 404 9.43 32.76 12.59
N THR A 405 10.62 32.86 13.18
CA THR A 405 11.91 32.65 12.51
C THR A 405 12.34 31.18 12.40
N THR A 406 11.69 30.23 13.10
CA THR A 406 12.07 28.81 13.03
C THR A 406 11.96 28.25 11.61
N TYR A 407 13.03 27.63 11.13
CA TYR A 407 13.06 26.85 9.91
C TYR A 407 12.77 25.38 10.18
N LEU A 408 12.08 24.76 9.24
CA LEU A 408 11.86 23.33 9.18
C LEU A 408 12.80 22.77 8.11
N CYS A 409 13.52 21.72 8.46
CA CYS A 409 14.53 21.10 7.62
C CYS A 409 14.22 19.61 7.46
N THR A 410 14.14 19.14 6.23
CA THR A 410 14.08 17.72 5.93
C THR A 410 15.24 17.32 5.03
N PHE A 411 15.77 16.12 5.23
CA PHE A 411 16.75 15.57 4.30
C PHE A 411 16.66 14.06 4.16
N ASP A 412 16.86 13.60 2.92
CA ASP A 412 16.87 12.20 2.49
C ASP A 412 18.32 11.75 2.31
N ILE A 413 18.64 10.56 2.82
CA ILE A 413 19.95 9.93 2.62
C ILE A 413 19.92 9.10 1.35
N THR A 414 20.72 9.53 0.37
CA THR A 414 20.76 8.87 -0.93
C THR A 414 21.35 7.46 -0.83
N ASP A 415 20.62 6.47 -1.32
CA ASP A 415 21.09 5.09 -1.51
C ASP A 415 21.67 4.42 -0.24
N LEU A 416 21.18 4.82 0.96
CA LEU A 416 21.70 4.42 2.29
C LEU A 416 22.14 2.95 2.35
N TYR A 417 21.24 2.00 2.07
CA TYR A 417 21.55 0.57 2.21
C TYR A 417 22.66 0.08 1.27
N THR A 418 22.71 0.58 0.05
CA THR A 418 23.68 0.15 -0.98
C THR A 418 25.04 0.80 -0.82
N MET A 419 25.12 1.88 -0.04
CA MET A 419 26.34 2.65 0.16
C MET A 419 26.97 2.45 1.54
N LEU A 420 26.40 1.58 2.39
CA LEU A 420 26.99 1.28 3.70
C LEU A 420 28.41 0.65 3.55
N PRO A 421 29.45 1.23 4.16
CA PRO A 421 30.76 0.60 4.21
C PRO A 421 30.69 -0.65 5.10
N GLN A 422 30.88 -1.84 4.51
CA GLN A 422 30.58 -3.11 5.18
C GLN A 422 31.39 -3.31 6.47
N GLU A 423 32.72 -3.18 6.41
CA GLU A 423 33.59 -3.38 7.59
C GLU A 423 33.38 -2.34 8.68
N GLU A 424 33.26 -1.07 8.31
CA GLU A 424 32.98 0.01 9.24
C GLU A 424 31.62 -0.17 9.90
N SER A 425 30.59 -0.58 9.15
CA SER A 425 29.28 -0.88 9.72
C SER A 425 29.34 -2.02 10.75
N LEU A 426 30.20 -3.03 10.54
CA LEU A 426 30.43 -4.10 11.52
C LEU A 426 31.17 -3.60 12.77
N ASN A 427 32.08 -2.63 12.60
CA ASN A 427 32.76 -1.96 13.72
C ASN A 427 31.76 -1.15 14.54
N ILE A 428 30.94 -0.32 13.87
CA ILE A 428 29.90 0.49 14.53
C ILE A 428 28.86 -0.39 15.22
N LEU A 429 28.49 -1.55 14.65
CA LEU A 429 27.66 -2.53 15.33
C LEU A 429 28.28 -3.01 16.66
N THR A 430 29.59 -3.27 16.64
CA THR A 430 30.33 -3.72 17.82
C THR A 430 30.41 -2.60 18.86
N GLU A 431 30.73 -1.38 18.41
CA GLU A 431 30.76 -0.17 19.24
C GLU A 431 29.40 0.11 19.89
N PHE A 432 28.32 0.08 19.11
CA PHE A 432 26.95 0.25 19.61
C PHE A 432 26.62 -0.73 20.73
N LEU A 433 26.97 -2.01 20.58
CA LEU A 433 26.69 -3.01 21.60
C LEU A 433 27.53 -2.77 22.87
N LEU A 434 28.81 -2.44 22.72
CA LEU A 434 29.71 -2.17 23.85
C LEU A 434 29.34 -0.90 24.61
N GLU A 435 29.03 0.20 23.90
CA GLU A 435 28.63 1.48 24.49
C GLU A 435 27.38 1.35 25.36
N HIS A 436 26.50 0.40 25.04
CA HIS A 436 25.29 0.11 25.82
C HIS A 436 25.43 -1.10 26.77
N GLY A 437 26.66 -1.51 27.07
CA GLY A 437 26.97 -2.52 28.09
C GLY A 437 26.73 -3.98 27.69
N TYR A 438 26.58 -4.28 26.40
CA TYR A 438 26.39 -5.66 25.93
C TYR A 438 27.71 -6.31 25.55
N HIS A 439 28.16 -7.29 26.33
CA HIS A 439 29.24 -8.22 25.92
C HIS A 439 28.70 -9.50 25.27
N LYS A 440 27.45 -9.85 25.60
CA LYS A 440 26.69 -10.95 24.99
C LYS A 440 25.24 -10.51 24.78
N VAL A 441 24.62 -10.99 23.71
CA VAL A 441 23.18 -10.81 23.46
C VAL A 441 22.52 -12.18 23.36
N LYS A 442 21.62 -12.49 24.30
CA LYS A 442 20.95 -13.81 24.41
C LYS A 442 21.93 -14.99 24.33
N GLY A 443 23.02 -14.89 25.08
CA GLY A 443 24.07 -15.91 25.16
C GLY A 443 25.09 -15.90 24.02
N ILE A 444 24.95 -15.03 23.01
CA ILE A 444 25.87 -14.93 21.88
C ILE A 444 26.86 -13.80 22.12
N ALA A 445 28.16 -14.08 22.13
CA ALA A 445 29.21 -13.06 22.26
C ALA A 445 29.23 -12.11 21.05
N ILE A 446 29.67 -10.85 21.26
CA ILE A 446 29.73 -9.86 20.18
C ILE A 446 30.55 -10.37 18.99
N ASP A 447 31.67 -11.05 19.21
CA ASP A 447 32.50 -11.59 18.12
C ASP A 447 31.74 -12.60 17.24
N ALA A 448 30.89 -13.43 17.86
CA ALA A 448 30.03 -14.35 17.12
C ALA A 448 28.93 -13.59 16.37
N ILE A 449 28.34 -12.55 16.96
CA ILE A 449 27.38 -11.65 16.28
C ILE A 449 28.05 -10.98 15.07
N ARG A 450 29.27 -10.46 15.23
CA ARG A 450 30.06 -9.83 14.16
C ARG A 450 30.37 -10.81 13.04
N LYS A 451 30.76 -12.05 13.34
CA LYS A 451 30.98 -13.11 12.34
C LYS A 451 29.71 -13.45 11.56
N LEU A 452 28.58 -13.59 12.26
CA LEU A 452 27.26 -13.82 11.64
C LEU A 452 26.82 -12.62 10.77
N ALA A 453 27.04 -11.40 11.23
CA ALA A 453 26.72 -10.19 10.47
C ALA A 453 27.59 -10.07 9.21
N ARG A 454 28.90 -10.37 9.33
CA ARG A 454 29.85 -10.37 8.22
C ARG A 454 29.42 -11.30 7.10
N ILE A 455 29.10 -12.57 7.40
CA ILE A 455 28.72 -13.53 6.35
C ILE A 455 27.45 -13.10 5.61
N VAL A 456 26.51 -12.41 6.28
CA VAL A 456 25.29 -11.88 5.64
C VAL A 456 25.63 -10.77 4.63
N LEU A 457 26.64 -9.94 4.90
CA LEU A 457 27.07 -8.86 4.02
C LEU A 457 27.96 -9.39 2.88
N THR A 458 28.96 -10.20 3.19
CA THR A 458 30.00 -10.62 2.23
C THR A 458 29.56 -11.74 1.30
N GLU A 459 28.64 -12.61 1.73
CA GLU A 459 28.12 -13.72 0.91
C GLU A 459 26.74 -13.40 0.32
N ASN A 460 26.47 -12.11 0.09
CA ASN A 460 25.30 -11.66 -0.63
C ASN A 460 25.52 -11.78 -2.15
N VAL A 461 25.07 -12.92 -2.69
CA VAL A 461 25.18 -13.28 -4.10
C VAL A 461 23.82 -13.38 -4.78
N PHE A 462 23.75 -12.97 -6.04
CA PHE A 462 22.50 -12.96 -6.80
C PHE A 462 22.72 -13.09 -8.30
N VAL A 463 21.65 -13.42 -9.01
CA VAL A 463 21.58 -13.44 -10.47
C VAL A 463 21.00 -12.13 -10.98
N TYR A 464 21.62 -11.57 -12.02
CA TYR A 464 21.08 -10.45 -12.79
C TYR A 464 21.43 -10.64 -14.27
N ASN A 465 20.43 -10.55 -15.16
CA ASN A 465 20.64 -10.74 -16.60
C ASN A 465 21.44 -12.00 -16.95
N ASN A 466 21.07 -13.14 -16.34
CA ASN A 466 21.74 -14.45 -16.49
C ASN A 466 23.22 -14.50 -16.08
N LYS A 467 23.71 -13.49 -15.36
CA LYS A 467 25.07 -13.44 -14.80
C LYS A 467 25.03 -13.47 -13.29
N PHE A 468 26.11 -13.94 -12.68
CA PHE A 468 26.27 -14.04 -11.22
C PHE A 468 27.01 -12.81 -10.70
N TYR A 469 26.56 -12.30 -9.55
CA TYR A 469 27.16 -11.13 -8.92
C TYR A 469 27.28 -11.30 -7.41
N ARG A 470 28.27 -10.63 -6.83
CA ARG A 470 28.41 -10.41 -5.39
C ARG A 470 28.31 -8.92 -5.09
N GLN A 471 27.60 -8.57 -4.01
CA GLN A 471 27.61 -7.21 -3.47
C GLN A 471 28.83 -7.01 -2.55
N ILE A 472 29.69 -6.06 -2.91
CA ILE A 472 30.95 -5.74 -2.20
C ILE A 472 30.86 -4.44 -1.39
N LEU A 473 29.83 -3.62 -1.64
CA LEU A 473 29.53 -2.41 -0.87
C LEU A 473 28.05 -2.39 -0.50
N GLY A 474 27.73 -1.93 0.71
CA GLY A 474 26.37 -1.92 1.24
C GLY A 474 25.85 -3.30 1.65
N GLY A 475 24.57 -3.35 2.01
CA GLY A 475 23.81 -4.58 2.19
C GLY A 475 22.69 -4.73 1.15
N ALA A 476 22.18 -5.96 0.98
CA ALA A 476 21.07 -6.21 0.07
C ALA A 476 19.80 -5.46 0.50
N MET A 477 19.24 -4.66 -0.41
CA MET A 477 17.88 -4.13 -0.30
C MET A 477 16.88 -5.30 -0.41
N GLY A 478 16.46 -5.83 0.74
CA GLY A 478 15.63 -7.04 0.85
C GLY A 478 16.08 -8.02 1.94
N SER A 479 17.31 -7.86 2.46
CA SER A 479 17.77 -8.57 3.65
C SER A 479 17.21 -7.93 4.92
N ALA A 480 16.69 -8.73 5.84
CA ALA A 480 16.08 -8.27 7.09
C ALA A 480 17.08 -7.51 7.98
N PHE A 481 18.30 -8.05 8.13
CA PHE A 481 19.35 -7.46 8.95
C PHE A 481 19.90 -6.13 8.41
N THR A 482 19.89 -5.92 7.09
CA THR A 482 20.46 -4.71 6.48
C THR A 482 19.80 -3.44 7.00
N LEU A 483 18.49 -3.47 7.26
CA LEU A 483 17.76 -2.34 7.86
C LEU A 483 18.27 -2.01 9.27
N THR A 484 18.40 -3.03 10.12
CA THR A 484 18.90 -2.85 11.49
C THR A 484 20.32 -2.29 11.48
N LEU A 485 21.17 -2.81 10.60
CA LEU A 485 22.56 -2.37 10.48
C LEU A 485 22.65 -0.93 9.97
N ALA A 486 21.85 -0.55 8.98
CA ALA A 486 21.78 0.83 8.48
C ALA A 486 21.39 1.79 9.60
N ASN A 487 20.39 1.43 10.40
CA ASN A 487 19.96 2.24 11.53
C ASN A 487 21.04 2.41 12.60
N ILE A 488 21.81 1.36 12.89
CA ILE A 488 22.95 1.40 13.82
C ILE A 488 24.09 2.25 13.26
N PHE A 489 24.39 2.13 11.96
CA PHE A 489 25.33 3.01 11.28
C PHE A 489 24.91 4.48 11.43
N MET A 490 23.63 4.76 11.17
CA MET A 490 23.08 6.11 11.29
C MET A 490 23.12 6.65 12.71
N TRP A 491 22.95 5.80 13.74
CA TRP A 491 23.09 6.21 15.14
C TRP A 491 24.49 6.79 15.44
N LYS A 492 25.55 6.24 14.83
CA LYS A 492 26.90 6.80 14.98
C LYS A 492 27.07 8.09 14.17
N TRP A 493 26.61 8.09 12.93
CA TRP A 493 26.70 9.25 12.02
C TRP A 493 25.94 10.48 12.56
N GLU A 494 24.79 10.27 13.21
CA GLU A 494 23.91 11.37 13.66
C GLU A 494 24.29 12.01 14.99
N LYS A 495 25.28 11.46 15.73
CA LYS A 495 25.60 11.89 17.10
C LYS A 495 25.79 13.41 17.23
N GLU A 496 26.51 14.03 16.30
CA GLU A 496 26.79 15.48 16.37
C GLU A 496 25.55 16.33 16.08
N LEU A 497 24.71 15.92 15.11
CA LEU A 497 23.45 16.60 14.82
C LEU A 497 22.49 16.52 16.01
N VAL A 498 22.39 15.34 16.63
CA VAL A 498 21.57 15.12 17.82
C VAL A 498 22.06 15.97 18.98
N ARG A 499 23.37 16.01 19.22
CA ARG A 499 23.99 16.82 20.28
C ARG A 499 23.70 18.30 20.08
N ARG A 500 23.81 18.80 18.84
CA ARG A 500 23.49 20.19 18.49
C ARG A 500 22.03 20.52 18.81
N GLN A 501 21.08 19.71 18.35
CA GLN A 501 19.66 19.99 18.57
C GLN A 501 19.25 19.88 20.03
N ALA A 502 19.85 18.96 20.78
CA ALA A 502 19.64 18.87 22.22
C ALA A 502 20.11 20.14 22.95
N ALA A 503 21.21 20.76 22.51
CA ALA A 503 21.74 21.98 23.12
C ALA A 503 20.87 23.22 22.86
N SER A 504 20.13 23.26 21.74
CA SER A 504 19.26 24.36 21.35
C SER A 504 17.76 24.12 21.63
N ASN A 505 17.41 23.01 22.28
CA ASN A 505 16.02 22.56 22.48
C ASN A 505 15.21 22.38 21.18
N GLU A 506 15.90 22.11 20.08
CA GLU A 506 15.31 21.89 18.77
C GLU A 506 14.97 20.41 18.55
N ILE A 507 14.05 20.13 17.62
CA ILE A 507 13.69 18.77 17.27
C ILE A 507 14.80 18.17 16.39
N TYR A 508 15.27 17.00 16.78
CA TYR A 508 15.87 16.02 15.87
C TYR A 508 14.99 14.77 15.83
N GLY A 509 14.68 14.29 14.64
CA GLY A 509 14.00 13.02 14.49
C GLY A 509 14.28 12.34 13.15
N ARG A 510 14.53 11.04 13.18
CA ARG A 510 14.80 10.24 11.99
C ARG A 510 13.78 9.12 11.83
N TYR A 511 13.24 9.00 10.63
CA TYR A 511 12.49 7.85 10.16
C TYR A 511 13.32 7.13 9.10
N ILE A 512 14.07 6.10 9.51
CA ILE A 512 14.94 5.32 8.60
C ILE A 512 15.96 6.23 7.87
N ASP A 513 15.70 6.58 6.61
CA ASP A 513 16.50 7.41 5.70
C ASP A 513 16.04 8.88 5.64
N ASP A 514 14.83 9.18 6.12
CA ASP A 514 14.27 10.53 6.18
C ASP A 514 14.57 11.18 7.55
N ILE A 515 15.19 12.36 7.57
CA ILE A 515 15.49 13.13 8.79
C ILE A 515 14.66 14.42 8.81
N PHE A 516 14.15 14.77 9.99
CA PHE A 516 13.43 16.01 10.29
C PHE A 516 14.15 16.78 11.40
N ILE A 517 14.35 18.06 11.17
CA ILE A 517 15.00 18.98 12.10
C ILE A 517 14.25 20.31 12.15
N THR A 518 14.17 20.92 13.34
CA THR A 518 13.83 22.35 13.48
C THR A 518 15.08 23.17 13.81
N SER A 519 15.12 24.44 13.42
CA SER A 519 16.20 25.34 13.83
C SER A 519 15.75 26.79 13.85
N ASN A 520 16.06 27.49 14.94
CA ASN A 520 15.91 28.94 15.09
C ASN A 520 17.14 29.76 14.61
N GLU A 521 18.17 29.11 14.09
CA GLU A 521 19.37 29.76 13.55
C GLU A 521 19.12 30.42 12.18
N SER A 522 20.10 31.22 11.72
CA SER A 522 20.06 31.79 10.37
C SER A 522 20.16 30.69 9.30
N LEU A 523 19.61 30.96 8.11
CA LEU A 523 19.65 30.02 7.00
C LEU A 523 21.10 29.69 6.57
N ASP A 524 22.02 30.65 6.67
CA ASP A 524 23.43 30.46 6.32
C ASP A 524 24.08 29.47 7.29
N THR A 525 23.91 29.68 8.60
CA THR A 525 24.41 28.75 9.62
C THR A 525 23.81 27.35 9.42
N ILE A 526 22.50 27.25 9.15
CA ILE A 526 21.85 25.98 8.84
C ILE A 526 22.52 25.26 7.67
N ASN A 527 22.81 25.98 6.59
CA ASN A 527 23.47 25.40 5.43
C ASN A 527 24.92 24.98 5.72
N GLU A 528 25.67 25.75 6.51
CA GLU A 528 27.06 25.43 6.87
C GLU A 528 27.19 24.09 7.59
N TRP A 529 26.41 23.86 8.66
CA TRP A 529 26.52 22.60 9.39
C TRP A 529 25.86 21.43 8.67
N LEU A 530 24.87 21.67 7.81
CA LEU A 530 24.34 20.62 6.92
C LEU A 530 25.37 20.22 5.86
N GLU A 531 26.16 21.17 5.34
CA GLU A 531 27.29 20.83 4.48
C GLU A 531 28.34 20.03 5.25
N GLN A 532 28.73 20.45 6.45
CA GLN A 532 29.66 19.68 7.28
C GLN A 532 29.17 18.24 7.49
N ALA A 533 27.87 18.05 7.79
CA ALA A 533 27.27 16.72 7.92
C ALA A 533 27.33 15.89 6.62
N ASN A 534 27.19 16.53 5.46
CA ASN A 534 27.32 15.89 4.15
C ASN A 534 28.76 15.41 3.85
N TYR A 535 29.75 15.93 4.58
CA TYR A 535 31.16 15.50 4.50
C TYR A 535 31.59 14.56 5.63
N PHE A 536 30.73 14.23 6.60
CA PHE A 536 31.07 13.28 7.67
C PHE A 536 31.47 11.91 7.14
N HIS A 537 30.94 11.50 5.98
CA HIS A 537 31.28 10.23 5.38
C HIS A 537 31.17 10.30 3.84
N SER A 538 32.19 9.82 3.13
CA SER A 538 32.28 9.90 1.66
C SER A 538 31.13 9.20 0.92
N ASN A 539 30.62 8.10 1.48
CA ASN A 539 29.51 7.32 0.90
C ASN A 539 28.11 7.83 1.28
N ILE A 540 27.99 8.80 2.19
CA ILE A 540 26.68 9.35 2.59
C ILE A 540 26.49 10.68 1.86
N LYS A 541 25.32 10.84 1.22
CA LYS A 541 24.94 12.06 0.51
C LYS A 541 23.55 12.50 0.90
N LEU A 542 23.45 13.77 1.29
CA LEU A 542 22.23 14.39 1.76
C LEU A 542 21.53 15.14 0.62
N VAL A 543 20.23 14.97 0.50
CA VAL A 543 19.36 15.84 -0.29
C VAL A 543 18.49 16.60 0.69
N ARG A 544 18.66 17.93 0.78
CA ARG A 544 18.00 18.78 1.79
C ARG A 544 16.91 19.68 1.22
N GLN A 545 15.86 19.87 2.00
CA GLN A 545 14.83 20.88 1.80
C GLN A 545 14.70 21.69 3.10
N ILE A 546 14.84 23.01 3.00
CA ILE A 546 14.75 23.93 4.13
C ILE A 546 13.67 24.96 3.81
N GLY A 547 12.79 25.24 4.76
CA GLY A 547 11.78 26.27 4.56
C GLY A 547 10.85 26.44 5.76
N LYS A 548 9.79 27.22 5.55
CA LYS A 548 8.68 27.37 6.50
C LYS A 548 7.60 26.31 6.30
N SER A 549 7.62 25.58 5.19
CA SER A 549 6.69 24.53 4.83
C SER A 549 7.50 23.38 4.23
N VAL A 550 7.50 22.22 4.88
CA VAL A 550 8.25 21.04 4.42
C VAL A 550 7.42 19.77 4.54
N PRO A 551 7.47 18.88 3.53
CA PRO A 551 6.87 17.57 3.63
C PRO A 551 7.77 16.62 4.44
N PHE A 552 7.17 15.84 5.34
CA PHE A 552 7.83 14.73 6.03
C PHE A 552 6.87 13.57 6.20
N LEU A 553 7.28 12.36 5.81
CA LEU A 553 6.40 11.18 5.76
C LEU A 553 5.12 11.43 4.93
N ASP A 554 3.94 11.39 5.56
CA ASP A 554 2.63 11.64 4.96
C ASP A 554 1.99 12.97 5.41
N ILE A 555 2.78 13.87 6.01
CA ILE A 555 2.33 15.19 6.45
C ILE A 555 3.12 16.34 5.82
N LEU A 556 2.45 17.46 5.63
CA LEU A 556 3.05 18.76 5.35
C LEU A 556 3.07 19.53 6.67
N VAL A 557 4.25 19.92 7.11
CA VAL A 557 4.46 20.69 8.34
C VAL A 557 4.76 22.12 7.96
N GLU A 558 4.03 23.07 8.54
CA GLU A 558 4.18 24.48 8.22
C GLU A 558 4.27 25.34 9.48
N ASN A 559 5.13 26.34 9.42
CA ASN A 559 5.29 27.39 10.41
C ASN A 559 4.74 28.71 9.83
N ASN A 560 3.48 29.02 10.15
CA ASN A 560 2.81 30.24 9.73
C ASN A 560 3.05 31.34 10.76
N ASN A 561 4.24 31.94 10.73
CA ASN A 561 4.64 33.02 11.66
C ASN A 561 4.49 32.65 13.15
N GLY A 562 4.97 31.47 13.54
CA GLY A 562 4.89 30.95 14.91
C GLY A 562 3.67 30.07 15.17
N LEU A 563 2.73 29.98 14.21
CA LEU A 563 1.60 29.05 14.28
C LEU A 563 1.92 27.77 13.50
N LEU A 564 2.01 26.64 14.22
CA LEU A 564 2.18 25.33 13.62
C LEU A 564 0.88 24.89 12.92
N THR A 565 0.99 24.51 11.65
CA THR A 565 -0.09 23.79 10.96
C THR A 565 0.40 22.50 10.33
N THR A 566 -0.43 21.47 10.35
CA THR A 566 -0.17 20.19 9.70
C THR A 566 -1.32 19.80 8.79
N SER A 567 -1.00 19.19 7.66
CA SER A 567 -1.99 18.64 6.73
C SER A 567 -1.48 17.36 6.09
N VAL A 568 -2.37 16.55 5.47
CA VAL A 568 -1.94 15.37 4.73
C VAL A 568 -1.17 15.78 3.48
N TYR A 569 0.05 15.28 3.33
CA TYR A 569 0.88 15.53 2.16
C TYR A 569 0.68 14.42 1.11
N HIS A 570 0.41 14.83 -0.13
CA HIS A 570 0.39 13.96 -1.30
C HIS A 570 1.54 14.38 -2.21
N LYS A 571 2.37 13.42 -2.61
CA LYS A 571 3.41 13.67 -3.61
C LYS A 571 2.75 14.04 -4.93
N GLU A 572 3.31 14.98 -5.67
CA GLU A 572 2.72 15.46 -6.94
C GLU A 572 2.47 14.33 -7.96
N ALA A 573 3.35 13.32 -7.95
CA ALA A 573 3.23 12.13 -8.80
C ALA A 573 2.44 10.98 -8.16
N ALA A 574 1.88 11.16 -6.95
CA ALA A 574 1.01 10.17 -6.33
C ALA A 574 -0.36 10.22 -7.01
N GLU A 575 -0.60 9.26 -7.88
CA GLU A 575 -1.93 9.08 -8.44
C GLU A 575 -2.91 8.61 -7.36
N PRO A 576 -4.18 9.03 -7.41
CA PRO A 576 -5.18 8.73 -6.39
C PRO A 576 -5.70 7.29 -6.56
N TYR A 577 -4.82 6.31 -6.48
CA TYR A 577 -5.16 4.89 -6.66
C TYR A 577 -5.20 4.16 -5.33
N ILE A 578 -6.28 3.42 -5.15
CA ILE A 578 -6.51 2.53 -4.02
C ILE A 578 -7.06 1.21 -4.55
N VAL A 579 -7.34 0.26 -3.65
CA VAL A 579 -7.97 -0.99 -4.03
C VAL A 579 -9.29 -0.71 -4.76
N PRO A 580 -9.46 -1.10 -6.05
CA PRO A 580 -10.69 -0.83 -6.78
C PRO A 580 -11.91 -1.53 -6.17
N PHE A 581 -13.09 -0.90 -6.24
CA PHE A 581 -14.31 -1.44 -5.62
C PHE A 581 -14.76 -2.78 -6.22
N ASN A 582 -14.42 -3.01 -7.50
CA ASN A 582 -14.72 -4.24 -8.23
C ASN A 582 -13.62 -5.32 -8.10
N SER A 583 -12.62 -5.11 -7.24
CA SER A 583 -11.59 -6.12 -6.98
C SER A 583 -12.13 -7.27 -6.13
N ASP A 584 -11.49 -8.44 -6.19
CA ASP A 584 -11.88 -9.63 -5.41
C ASP A 584 -11.44 -9.59 -3.94
N HIS A 585 -11.01 -8.43 -3.44
CA HIS A 585 -10.67 -8.29 -2.03
C HIS A 585 -11.92 -8.48 -1.16
N PRO A 586 -11.79 -9.11 0.03
CA PRO A 586 -12.90 -9.18 0.97
C PRO A 586 -13.52 -7.80 1.24
N ARG A 587 -14.84 -7.74 1.43
CA ARG A 587 -15.56 -6.46 1.66
C ARG A 587 -15.04 -5.67 2.86
N HIS A 588 -14.48 -6.34 3.87
CA HIS A 588 -13.85 -5.64 5.00
C HIS A 588 -12.60 -4.87 4.58
N VAL A 589 -11.80 -5.35 3.62
CA VAL A 589 -10.63 -4.62 3.10
C VAL A 589 -11.06 -3.33 2.41
N LEU A 590 -12.08 -3.40 1.55
CA LEU A 590 -12.63 -2.21 0.86
C LEU A 590 -13.17 -1.17 1.85
N ARG A 591 -13.75 -1.64 2.95
CA ARG A 591 -14.22 -0.81 4.06
C ARG A 591 -13.06 -0.16 4.79
N ASP A 592 -12.06 -0.95 5.18
CA ASP A 592 -10.93 -0.50 6.00
C ASP A 592 -10.05 0.51 5.24
N VAL A 593 -9.98 0.45 3.91
CA VAL A 593 -9.36 1.49 3.06
C VAL A 593 -9.98 2.87 3.31
N ILE A 594 -11.31 2.95 3.38
CA ILE A 594 -12.02 4.22 3.63
C ILE A 594 -11.79 4.68 5.06
N ASP A 595 -12.00 3.79 6.03
CA ASP A 595 -11.93 4.13 7.46
C ASP A 595 -10.50 4.59 7.83
N ASN A 596 -9.46 3.95 7.30
CA ASN A 596 -8.07 4.34 7.54
C ASN A 596 -7.70 5.67 6.84
N ALA A 597 -8.21 5.93 5.64
CA ALA A 597 -7.98 7.20 4.95
C ALA A 597 -8.59 8.37 5.73
N LEU A 598 -9.82 8.21 6.24
CA LEU A 598 -10.48 9.20 7.09
C LEU A 598 -9.76 9.36 8.43
N LEU A 599 -9.33 8.27 9.06
CA LEU A 599 -8.56 8.32 10.30
C LEU A 599 -7.26 9.12 10.10
N ARG A 600 -6.53 8.85 9.01
CA ARG A 600 -5.34 9.61 8.65
C ARG A 600 -5.64 11.09 8.45
N ALA A 601 -6.70 11.42 7.70
CA ALA A 601 -7.12 12.79 7.45
C ALA A 601 -7.38 13.55 8.76
N VAL A 602 -8.06 12.93 9.72
CA VAL A 602 -8.31 13.55 11.03
C VAL A 602 -7.01 13.75 11.81
N ARG A 603 -6.18 12.72 11.94
CA ARG A 603 -4.97 12.78 12.79
C ARG A 603 -3.93 13.76 12.25
N CYS A 604 -3.79 13.84 10.93
CA CYS A 604 -2.74 14.63 10.28
C CYS A 604 -3.11 16.10 10.05
N SER A 605 -4.40 16.44 10.00
CA SER A 605 -4.86 17.81 9.79
C SER A 605 -4.97 18.56 11.12
N SER A 606 -4.34 19.73 11.24
CA SER A 606 -4.46 20.58 12.44
C SER A 606 -5.65 21.54 12.38
N THR A 607 -6.24 21.75 11.19
CA THR A 607 -7.38 22.66 10.97
C THR A 607 -8.53 21.95 10.25
N LEU A 608 -9.75 22.42 10.48
CA LEU A 608 -10.94 21.95 9.76
C LEU A 608 -10.80 22.12 8.25
N SER A 609 -10.21 23.23 7.80
CA SER A 609 -10.00 23.51 6.38
C SER A 609 -9.13 22.44 5.72
N ALA A 610 -7.98 22.12 6.34
CA ALA A 610 -7.08 21.07 5.85
C ALA A 610 -7.77 19.70 5.85
N PHE A 611 -8.51 19.37 6.90
CA PHE A 611 -9.28 18.12 6.98
C PHE A 611 -10.34 18.05 5.88
N ASN A 612 -11.10 19.12 5.66
CA ASN A 612 -12.14 19.18 4.64
C ASN A 612 -11.57 19.10 3.22
N HIS A 613 -10.39 19.65 2.98
CA HIS A 613 -9.66 19.46 1.74
C HIS A 613 -9.34 17.98 1.52
N GLU A 614 -8.71 17.32 2.50
CA GLU A 614 -8.35 15.90 2.40
C GLU A 614 -9.58 14.99 2.28
N ARG A 615 -10.65 15.27 3.03
CA ARG A 615 -11.93 14.54 2.94
C ARG A 615 -12.50 14.57 1.52
N ARG A 616 -12.43 15.72 0.83
CA ARG A 616 -12.86 15.86 -0.57
C ARG A 616 -11.94 15.07 -1.50
N SER A 617 -10.61 15.14 -1.30
CA SER A 617 -9.64 14.36 -2.04
C SER A 617 -9.88 12.84 -1.91
N ILE A 618 -10.14 12.35 -0.70
CA ILE A 618 -10.49 10.94 -0.43
C ILE A 618 -11.78 10.55 -1.18
N LYS A 619 -12.81 11.40 -1.15
CA LYS A 619 -14.07 11.13 -1.85
C LYS A 619 -13.86 11.04 -3.37
N LEU A 620 -13.08 11.96 -3.95
CA LEU A 620 -12.73 11.94 -5.37
C LEU A 620 -11.92 10.69 -5.74
N MET A 621 -10.93 10.35 -4.92
CA MET A 621 -10.14 9.12 -5.05
C MET A 621 -11.03 7.86 -5.05
N LEU A 622 -11.98 7.75 -4.12
CA LEU A 622 -12.91 6.61 -4.06
C LEU A 622 -13.78 6.51 -5.32
N LEU A 623 -14.35 7.63 -5.77
CA LEU A 623 -15.13 7.68 -7.00
C LEU A 623 -14.31 7.25 -8.22
N TYR A 624 -13.07 7.73 -8.30
CA TYR A 624 -12.13 7.37 -9.36
C TYR A 624 -11.85 5.85 -9.39
N ASN A 625 -11.78 5.22 -8.21
CA ASN A 625 -11.57 3.77 -8.07
C ASN A 625 -12.88 2.94 -8.12
N GLY A 626 -13.98 3.53 -8.61
CA GLY A 626 -15.24 2.84 -8.90
C GLY A 626 -16.12 2.56 -7.67
N TYR A 627 -15.88 3.21 -6.53
CA TYR A 627 -16.73 3.04 -5.35
C TYR A 627 -18.10 3.71 -5.56
N PRO A 628 -19.23 3.01 -5.31
CA PRO A 628 -20.56 3.57 -5.47
C PRO A 628 -20.77 4.79 -4.56
N PRO A 629 -21.34 5.92 -5.04
CA PRO A 629 -21.55 7.12 -4.23
C PRO A 629 -22.32 6.85 -2.93
N ARG A 630 -23.37 6.02 -2.99
CA ARG A 630 -24.16 5.62 -1.80
C ARG A 630 -23.32 4.85 -0.78
N TYR A 631 -22.40 4.01 -1.23
CA TYR A 631 -21.50 3.27 -0.36
C TYR A 631 -20.52 4.22 0.34
N ILE A 632 -19.93 5.17 -0.41
CA ILE A 632 -19.03 6.18 0.13
C ILE A 632 -19.75 7.00 1.22
N SER A 633 -20.92 7.58 0.91
CA SER A 633 -21.68 8.38 1.88
C SER A 633 -22.06 7.58 3.13
N SER A 634 -22.54 6.34 2.96
CA SER A 634 -22.89 5.47 4.10
C SER A 634 -21.68 5.15 4.97
N ARG A 635 -20.49 4.95 4.37
CA ARG A 635 -19.26 4.68 5.12
C ARG A 635 -18.74 5.90 5.86
N PHE A 636 -18.77 7.08 5.24
CA PHE A 636 -18.39 8.33 5.89
C PHE A 636 -19.28 8.60 7.10
N MET A 637 -20.60 8.46 6.95
CA MET A 637 -21.55 8.57 8.07
C MET A 637 -21.21 7.61 9.21
N LYS A 638 -21.00 6.32 8.89
CA LYS A 638 -20.64 5.31 9.91
C LYS A 638 -19.33 5.62 10.62
N PHE A 639 -18.36 6.23 9.94
CA PHE A 639 -17.11 6.66 10.56
C PHE A 639 -17.36 7.80 11.54
N PHE A 640 -18.08 8.85 11.14
CA PHE A 640 -18.35 9.99 12.01
C PHE A 640 -19.27 9.66 13.18
N THR A 641 -20.37 8.93 12.96
CA THR A 641 -21.28 8.52 14.05
C THR A 641 -20.58 7.63 15.09
N LYS A 642 -19.52 6.90 14.71
CA LYS A 642 -18.76 6.06 15.65
C LYS A 642 -17.98 6.89 16.68
N TYR A 643 -17.53 8.08 16.31
CA TYR A 643 -16.64 8.92 17.13
C TYR A 643 -17.32 10.24 17.57
N GLN A 644 -18.45 10.61 16.95
CA GLN A 644 -19.28 11.76 17.35
C GLN A 644 -20.76 11.37 17.35
N PRO A 645 -21.27 10.78 18.45
CA PRO A 645 -22.66 10.35 18.54
C PRO A 645 -23.64 11.50 18.83
N THR A 646 -23.17 12.66 19.29
CA THR A 646 -24.00 13.71 19.93
C THR A 646 -24.33 14.94 19.09
N SER A 647 -23.73 15.13 17.92
CA SER A 647 -24.12 16.22 17.00
C SER A 647 -25.05 15.69 15.92
N THR A 648 -25.94 16.54 15.41
CA THR A 648 -26.72 16.29 14.18
C THR A 648 -25.72 15.89 13.08
N VAL A 649 -25.48 14.59 12.90
CA VAL A 649 -24.40 14.08 12.03
C VAL A 649 -24.78 14.41 10.59
N SER A 650 -24.43 15.61 10.16
CA SER A 650 -24.35 15.93 8.75
C SER A 650 -23.18 15.15 8.16
N LEU A 651 -23.23 14.83 6.87
CA LEU A 651 -22.08 14.33 6.10
C LEU A 651 -20.87 15.30 6.14
N LEU A 652 -21.05 16.47 6.75
CA LEU A 652 -20.15 17.60 6.79
C LEU A 652 -19.90 17.98 8.25
N ILE A 653 -18.70 17.69 8.75
CA ILE A 653 -18.15 18.43 9.89
C ILE A 653 -17.86 19.84 9.36
N ASP A 654 -18.59 20.82 9.88
CA ASP A 654 -18.58 22.21 9.40
C ASP A 654 -18.17 23.22 10.49
N LYS A 655 -18.06 22.80 11.75
CA LYS A 655 -17.62 23.64 12.87
C LYS A 655 -16.22 23.23 13.34
N GLU A 656 -15.37 24.23 13.61
CA GLU A 656 -14.00 23.99 14.07
C GLU A 656 -13.98 23.21 15.40
N ASN A 657 -14.84 23.59 16.35
CA ASN A 657 -14.91 22.92 17.66
C ASN A 657 -15.25 21.43 17.55
N ASP A 658 -16.17 21.07 16.64
CA ASP A 658 -16.53 19.67 16.40
C ASP A 658 -15.34 18.91 15.82
N PHE A 659 -14.58 19.52 14.88
CA PHE A 659 -13.38 18.89 14.34
C PHE A 659 -12.28 18.72 15.39
N VAL A 660 -12.03 19.75 16.21
CA VAL A 660 -11.04 19.70 17.29
C VAL A 660 -11.37 18.57 18.27
N ALA A 661 -12.64 18.43 18.68
CA ALA A 661 -13.07 17.33 19.54
C ALA A 661 -12.81 15.95 18.91
N LEU A 662 -13.16 15.77 17.63
CA LEU A 662 -12.90 14.53 16.88
C LEU A 662 -11.39 14.24 16.77
N ARG A 663 -10.59 15.26 16.46
CA ARG A 663 -9.13 15.14 16.35
C ARG A 663 -8.53 14.73 17.69
N CYS A 664 -8.91 15.37 18.78
CA CYS A 664 -8.44 15.03 20.12
C CYS A 664 -8.77 13.57 20.50
N GLU A 665 -9.96 13.08 20.16
CA GLU A 665 -10.32 11.67 20.40
C GLU A 665 -9.47 10.70 19.57
N LEU A 666 -9.20 11.02 18.30
CA LEU A 666 -8.56 10.12 17.36
C LEU A 666 -7.04 10.20 17.31
N LEU A 667 -6.44 11.34 17.64
CA LEU A 667 -4.98 11.54 17.61
C LEU A 667 -4.28 10.55 18.55
N ASN A 668 -4.79 10.45 19.78
CA ASN A 668 -4.26 9.60 20.85
C ASN A 668 -4.72 8.14 20.78
N LYS A 669 -5.60 7.77 19.85
CA LYS A 669 -6.15 6.42 19.76
C LYS A 669 -5.21 5.51 18.96
N PRO A 670 -4.53 4.55 19.59
CA PRO A 670 -3.57 3.71 18.88
C PRO A 670 -4.29 2.84 17.87
N THR A 671 -3.76 2.81 16.63
CA THR A 671 -4.18 1.80 15.65
C THR A 671 -3.76 0.39 16.11
N VAL A 672 -4.33 -0.65 15.51
CA VAL A 672 -3.93 -2.04 15.80
C VAL A 672 -2.42 -2.23 15.55
N SER A 673 -1.88 -1.60 14.51
CA SER A 673 -0.47 -1.63 14.16
C SER A 673 0.38 -0.92 15.22
N GLU A 674 0.00 0.29 15.62
CA GLU A 674 0.67 1.05 16.70
C GLU A 674 0.67 0.27 18.01
N HIS A 675 -0.46 -0.35 18.38
CA HIS A 675 -0.56 -1.16 19.59
C HIS A 675 0.36 -2.40 19.54
N GLN A 676 0.50 -3.04 18.38
CA GLN A 676 1.44 -4.15 18.19
C GLN A 676 2.90 -3.70 18.31
N ILE A 677 3.25 -2.52 17.78
CA ILE A 677 4.58 -1.92 17.89
C ILE A 677 4.87 -1.58 19.35
N ALA A 678 3.98 -0.85 20.02
CA ALA A 678 4.09 -0.50 21.43
C ALA A 678 4.24 -1.75 22.32
N SER A 679 3.46 -2.80 22.07
CA SER A 679 3.58 -4.07 22.81
C SER A 679 4.93 -4.78 22.59
N ARG A 680 5.57 -4.63 21.42
CA ARG A 680 6.91 -5.17 21.17
C ARG A 680 7.97 -4.38 21.94
N ILE A 681 7.85 -3.06 21.96
CA ILE A 681 8.77 -2.17 22.69
C ILE A 681 8.67 -2.45 24.19
N ALA A 682 7.46 -2.47 24.76
CA ALA A 682 7.24 -2.73 26.19
C ALA A 682 7.85 -4.07 26.65
N LYS A 683 7.66 -5.15 25.89
CA LYS A 683 8.27 -6.47 26.17
C LYS A 683 9.79 -6.49 26.11
N THR A 684 10.39 -5.51 25.45
CA THR A 684 11.85 -5.37 25.35
C THR A 684 12.40 -4.62 26.56
N ILE A 685 11.59 -3.74 27.17
CA ILE A 685 11.95 -2.95 28.35
C ILE A 685 11.80 -3.77 29.64
N GLU A 686 10.80 -4.65 29.75
CA GLU A 686 10.49 -5.44 30.97
C GLU A 686 11.41 -6.66 31.21
N HIS A 687 12.35 -6.97 30.31
CA HIS A 687 13.31 -8.07 30.52
C HIS A 687 14.78 -7.63 30.49
N PRO A 688 15.24 -6.77 31.42
CA PRO A 688 16.64 -6.76 31.82
C PRO A 688 16.83 -7.78 32.95
N GLN A 689 17.72 -8.75 32.73
CA GLN A 689 18.29 -9.63 33.77
C GLN A 689 17.31 -10.51 34.58
N LYS A 690 17.09 -11.74 34.10
CA LYS A 690 17.02 -12.92 34.99
C LYS A 690 17.78 -14.05 34.31
N ASP A 691 19.07 -14.15 34.64
CA ASP A 691 19.77 -15.42 34.65
C ASP A 691 19.19 -16.23 35.79
N THR A 692 18.09 -16.95 35.54
CA THR A 692 17.69 -18.12 36.32
C THR A 692 16.80 -19.00 35.45
N THR A 693 17.15 -20.27 35.49
CA THR A 693 16.40 -21.45 35.07
C THR A 693 14.89 -21.31 35.28
N GLU A 694 14.13 -21.80 34.30
CA GLU A 694 12.67 -21.73 34.13
C GLU A 694 12.13 -20.41 33.56
N ASN A 695 11.46 -20.55 32.42
CA ASN A 695 11.22 -19.48 31.47
C ASN A 695 9.79 -18.94 31.60
N PRO A 696 9.56 -17.69 32.05
CA PRO A 696 8.23 -17.07 32.09
C PRO A 696 7.62 -16.82 30.69
N LEU A 697 8.43 -16.88 29.63
CA LEU A 697 7.95 -16.92 28.24
C LEU A 697 7.43 -18.30 27.83
N VAL A 698 7.61 -19.36 28.64
CA VAL A 698 6.92 -20.64 28.45
C VAL A 698 5.52 -20.53 29.01
N GLN A 699 5.30 -20.01 30.24
CA GLN A 699 3.95 -19.78 30.79
C GLN A 699 3.14 -18.75 29.98
N SER A 700 3.66 -17.56 29.69
CA SER A 700 2.86 -16.54 28.96
C SER A 700 2.70 -16.84 27.47
N LYS A 701 3.58 -17.65 26.86
CA LYS A 701 3.32 -18.24 25.53
C LYS A 701 2.40 -19.43 25.60
N LEU A 702 2.30 -20.17 26.71
CA LEU A 702 1.28 -21.21 26.91
C LEU A 702 -0.11 -20.55 27.01
N ASP A 703 -0.23 -19.43 27.72
CA ASP A 703 -1.50 -18.69 27.87
C ASP A 703 -1.92 -17.93 26.60
N LYS A 704 -0.97 -17.40 25.80
CA LYS A 704 -1.28 -16.84 24.47
C LYS A 704 -1.35 -17.91 23.38
N LYS A 705 -0.68 -19.06 23.51
CA LYS A 705 -0.89 -20.22 22.64
C LYS A 705 -2.28 -20.79 22.86
N SER A 706 -2.82 -20.85 24.08
CA SER A 706 -4.14 -21.48 24.31
C SER A 706 -5.25 -20.84 23.47
N LYS A 707 -5.22 -19.51 23.28
CA LYS A 707 -6.19 -18.77 22.44
C LYS A 707 -6.04 -19.01 20.92
N TRP A 708 -4.88 -19.47 20.45
CA TRP A 708 -4.59 -19.76 19.03
C TRP A 708 -4.41 -21.25 18.72
N LEU A 709 -4.23 -22.09 19.74
CA LEU A 709 -4.15 -23.54 19.64
C LEU A 709 -5.47 -24.11 19.14
N ASN A 710 -6.61 -23.47 19.43
CA ASN A 710 -7.93 -23.92 18.98
C ASN A 710 -8.37 -23.35 17.63
N ASN A 711 -7.53 -22.60 16.90
CA ASN A 711 -7.89 -22.06 15.58
C ASN A 711 -7.00 -22.65 14.50
N LEU A 712 -7.59 -23.31 13.50
CA LEU A 712 -6.89 -23.81 12.31
C LEU A 712 -7.29 -22.97 11.10
N ILE A 713 -6.33 -22.29 10.46
CA ILE A 713 -6.58 -21.47 9.27
C ILE A 713 -6.13 -22.24 8.02
N ILE A 714 -7.03 -22.40 7.06
CA ILE A 714 -6.75 -23.04 5.77
C ILE A 714 -7.11 -22.07 4.65
N HIS A 715 -6.24 -21.98 3.64
CA HIS A 715 -6.47 -21.16 2.46
C HIS A 715 -6.54 -22.01 1.19
N TYR A 716 -7.53 -21.74 0.34
CA TYR A 716 -7.65 -22.36 -0.99
C TYR A 716 -7.73 -21.32 -2.12
N THR A 717 -7.30 -21.69 -3.32
CA THR A 717 -7.34 -20.81 -4.49
C THR A 717 -8.78 -20.57 -4.94
N HIS A 718 -9.22 -19.31 -5.03
CA HIS A 718 -10.61 -19.03 -5.41
C HIS A 718 -10.89 -19.36 -6.89
N GLU A 719 -11.90 -20.19 -7.12
CA GLU A 719 -12.54 -20.41 -8.42
C GLU A 719 -14.05 -20.39 -8.25
N LYS A 720 -14.81 -20.05 -9.31
CA LYS A 720 -16.29 -20.05 -9.25
C LYS A 720 -16.85 -21.42 -8.88
N ARG A 721 -16.20 -22.50 -9.31
CA ARG A 721 -16.55 -23.88 -8.98
C ARG A 721 -16.25 -24.26 -7.53
N LEU A 722 -15.42 -23.49 -6.85
CA LEU A 722 -15.11 -23.64 -5.43
C LEU A 722 -15.92 -22.66 -4.56
N GLN A 723 -16.98 -22.05 -5.07
CA GLN A 723 -17.79 -21.08 -4.32
C GLN A 723 -18.42 -21.71 -3.06
N SER A 724 -18.83 -22.98 -3.12
CA SER A 724 -19.32 -23.76 -1.99
C SER A 724 -18.23 -24.45 -1.19
N PHE A 725 -16.97 -24.41 -1.64
CA PHE A 725 -15.89 -25.25 -1.07
C PHE A 725 -15.64 -24.96 0.40
N LYS A 726 -15.83 -23.71 0.83
CA LYS A 726 -15.79 -23.37 2.26
C LYS A 726 -16.80 -24.19 3.06
N THR A 727 -18.04 -24.28 2.58
CA THR A 727 -19.09 -25.08 3.23
C THR A 727 -18.76 -26.56 3.16
N ASP A 728 -18.28 -27.05 2.01
CA ASP A 728 -17.89 -28.45 1.81
C ASP A 728 -16.80 -28.88 2.80
N ILE A 729 -15.80 -28.04 3.01
CA ILE A 729 -14.70 -28.30 3.95
C ILE A 729 -15.16 -28.25 5.41
N HIS A 730 -16.04 -27.33 5.76
CA HIS A 730 -16.61 -27.29 7.11
C HIS A 730 -17.47 -28.53 7.38
N PHE A 731 -18.27 -28.95 6.41
CA PHE A 731 -19.05 -30.18 6.48
C PHE A 731 -18.13 -31.40 6.63
N LEU A 732 -17.11 -31.51 5.77
CA LEU A 732 -16.13 -32.59 5.83
C LEU A 732 -15.41 -32.63 7.17
N TRP A 733 -14.94 -31.48 7.67
CA TRP A 733 -14.29 -31.38 8.98
C TRP A 733 -15.20 -31.85 10.11
N ASN A 734 -16.44 -31.37 10.13
CA ASN A 734 -17.41 -31.77 11.15
C ASN A 734 -17.71 -33.26 11.05
N LYS A 735 -17.99 -33.78 9.86
CA LYS A 735 -18.27 -35.21 9.64
C LYS A 735 -17.12 -36.11 10.07
N THR A 736 -15.88 -35.77 9.70
CA THR A 736 -14.73 -36.65 9.99
C THR A 736 -14.29 -36.58 11.45
N PHE A 737 -14.42 -35.41 12.10
CA PHE A 737 -13.89 -35.18 13.43
C PHE A 737 -14.95 -35.09 14.53
N GLU A 738 -16.24 -35.26 14.22
CA GLU A 738 -17.39 -35.14 15.15
C GLU A 738 -17.16 -35.82 16.50
N LYS A 739 -16.66 -37.05 16.47
CA LYS A 739 -16.44 -37.90 17.65
C LYS A 739 -15.02 -37.80 18.21
N THR A 740 -14.27 -36.76 17.86
CA THR A 740 -12.86 -36.59 18.26
C THR A 740 -12.65 -35.24 18.97
N PRO A 741 -11.65 -35.12 19.85
CA PRO A 741 -11.30 -33.85 20.49
C PRO A 741 -11.00 -32.72 19.50
N VAL A 742 -10.63 -33.07 18.27
CA VAL A 742 -10.33 -32.15 17.16
C VAL A 742 -11.52 -31.24 16.83
N ILE A 743 -12.78 -31.68 17.05
CA ILE A 743 -13.98 -30.90 16.72
C ILE A 743 -14.07 -29.56 17.47
N THR A 744 -13.41 -29.46 18.63
CA THR A 744 -13.30 -28.22 19.41
C THR A 744 -12.43 -27.17 18.73
N THR A 745 -11.67 -27.56 17.69
CA THR A 745 -10.91 -26.64 16.84
C THR A 745 -11.84 -25.85 15.94
N ARG A 746 -11.78 -24.53 16.07
CA ARG A 746 -12.41 -23.61 15.13
C ARG A 746 -11.65 -23.59 13.80
N LEU A 747 -12.26 -24.19 12.78
CA LEU A 747 -11.76 -24.14 11.41
C LEU A 747 -12.10 -22.80 10.74
N LEU A 748 -11.07 -22.09 10.27
CA LEU A 748 -11.19 -20.84 9.53
C LEU A 748 -10.72 -21.06 8.09
N VAL A 749 -11.67 -21.23 7.17
CA VAL A 749 -11.37 -21.38 5.74
C VAL A 749 -11.48 -20.03 5.01
N GLY A 750 -10.39 -19.65 4.36
CA GLY A 750 -10.27 -18.42 3.57
C GLY A 750 -9.83 -18.67 2.14
N ASN A 751 -9.95 -17.64 1.31
CA ASN A 751 -9.57 -17.70 -0.10
C ASN A 751 -8.20 -17.05 -0.31
N ARG A 752 -7.45 -17.51 -1.32
CA ARG A 752 -6.22 -16.86 -1.80
C ARG A 752 -6.28 -16.56 -3.29
N ASN A 753 -5.49 -15.58 -3.71
CA ASN A 753 -5.18 -15.35 -5.12
C ASN A 753 -4.19 -16.43 -5.60
N SER A 754 -4.29 -16.85 -6.87
CA SER A 754 -3.45 -17.92 -7.42
C SER A 754 -2.00 -17.44 -7.66
N PRO A 755 -0.97 -17.97 -6.95
CA PRO A 755 0.39 -17.40 -6.97
C PRO A 755 1.18 -17.61 -8.28
N ASN A 756 0.84 -18.65 -9.06
CA ASN A 756 1.60 -18.99 -10.27
C ASN A 756 1.00 -18.38 -11.54
N LEU A 757 -0.28 -18.00 -11.54
CA LEU A 757 -0.89 -17.29 -12.68
C LEU A 757 -0.49 -15.79 -12.69
N THR A 758 0.03 -15.28 -11.57
CA THR A 758 0.74 -13.99 -11.46
C THR A 758 1.98 -13.91 -12.37
N GLN A 759 2.50 -15.06 -12.84
CA GLN A 759 3.66 -15.13 -13.75
C GLN A 759 3.29 -14.96 -15.23
N ASP A 760 2.01 -15.04 -15.59
CA ASP A 760 1.57 -15.06 -17.00
C ASP A 760 1.58 -13.68 -17.67
N LEU A 761 1.82 -12.59 -16.95
CA LEU A 761 2.14 -11.28 -17.54
C LEU A 761 3.52 -10.77 -17.12
N VAL A 762 4.01 -11.25 -15.98
CA VAL A 762 5.33 -10.91 -15.45
C VAL A 762 6.22 -12.12 -15.58
N HIS A 763 6.97 -12.21 -16.68
CA HIS A 763 8.19 -13.01 -16.64
C HIS A 763 9.12 -12.36 -15.60
N ARG A 764 9.08 -12.91 -14.38
CA ARG A 764 10.21 -12.85 -13.45
C ARG A 764 11.29 -13.74 -14.06
N ARG A 765 12.04 -13.18 -14.99
CA ARG A 765 13.44 -13.54 -15.17
C ARG A 765 14.24 -12.31 -14.75
#